data_AF-A0A964LQA2-F1
#
_entry.id   AF-A0A964LQA2-F1
#
_cell.length_a   1.000
_cell.length_b   1.000
_cell.length_c   1.000
_cell.angle_alpha   90.00
_cell.angle_beta   90.00
_cell.angle_gamma   90.00
#
_symmetry.space_group_name_H-M   'P 1'
#
loop_
_entity.id
_entity.type
_entity.pdbx_description
1 polymer ?
#
loop_
_entity_poly.entity_id
_entity_poly.type
_entity_poly.pdbx_seq_one_letter_code
_entity_poly.pdbx_strand_id
1 'polypeptide(L)'
;PLPLDSDPGKLIATLQDIFRQILSVSTTFVAASVPVNVFNRAEIINNIYIALFKADEDAKPQWPGNVKKFKLSSLSADDPSLVDADGDSAIAADGRIAFDALSFWTLPASLPAPDTAAGEVAGKDGRTVERGGVGQKLPGFTSGTPGALNSATGARQLFYDTSGGTLAALNSDAATGGALQASLGAASVAAAQTMLAWARGQDVDDRDGDNNLTEPRTWLVGDPLHSKPLPINYGARDGYTKANPAIFIAAGSNDGFLHFFRNTTTAEAESGAEVWGFMPRAVMGKVPVLRTNATGVKHPILVDGSPVSYLADANTNGSIDTGEDAWLFFGLRRGGTSYYGLDVSVPTSPSLLWTINQSGNFAELGQTFSDPRVIKVATSSGTVPALIFGGGFDTNKDADAMGTNDSVGKGLYIVNAETGALIWKAVGGSGADSATVFTHEDLLDSIPSAISVFDSDGNGVQDRAYVGDTGGSLWRADFNGTDTTEWQLTKLATLGRHAPAADGKADDRRFFHRPDIIQSLDDEGPFDAVIIGSGDREDPLDKGGVTANWAFMIKDRNVDAGSGADSDLVLADLGDVTNTCLTLGETCSADLNRGWALRLDTAGEKSLATATTISNTVYFTTYLPGEASSEGTCGPREGTGRLYAVSIFDASARRNYDVTTERNERYTELDSEGIPAEVVSLPPNSILRPDLKVEKTGAPIRFETYWYQAEDGDL
;
A
#
# COMPACT_ATOMS: atom_id res chain seq x y z
N PRO A 1 30.90 -10.97 2.39
CA PRO A 1 31.96 -10.62 3.37
C PRO A 1 32.43 -9.19 3.14
N LEU A 2 32.10 -8.28 4.07
CA LEU A 2 32.54 -6.89 4.00
C LEU A 2 34.08 -6.84 4.03
N PRO A 3 34.74 -6.06 3.15
CA PRO A 3 36.18 -5.89 3.17
C PRO A 3 36.56 -5.13 4.45
N LEU A 4 37.03 -5.85 5.46
CA LEU A 4 37.52 -5.25 6.70
C LEU A 4 38.86 -4.56 6.41
N ASP A 5 38.90 -3.23 6.59
CA ASP A 5 40.11 -2.43 6.43
C ASP A 5 41.16 -2.85 7.49
N SER A 6 42.43 -2.91 7.10
CA SER A 6 43.56 -3.26 7.97
C SER A 6 43.88 -2.18 9.01
N ASP A 7 43.29 -0.99 8.89
CA ASP A 7 43.39 0.09 9.88
C ASP A 7 42.50 -0.19 11.11
N PRO A 8 43.10 -0.42 12.31
CA PRO A 8 42.35 -0.69 13.53
C PRO A 8 41.36 0.41 13.92
N GLY A 9 41.65 1.67 13.59
CA GLY A 9 40.77 2.80 13.91
C GLY A 9 39.50 2.79 13.07
N LYS A 10 39.62 2.50 11.77
CA LYS A 10 38.47 2.33 10.88
C LYS A 10 37.70 1.07 11.20
N LEU A 11 38.38 -0.03 11.53
CA LEU A 11 37.74 -1.28 11.94
C LEU A 11 36.86 -1.09 13.18
N ILE A 12 37.34 -0.38 14.20
CA ILE A 12 36.55 -0.06 15.40
C ILE A 12 35.36 0.83 15.04
N ALA A 13 35.55 1.84 14.19
CA ALA A 13 34.46 2.71 13.75
C ALA A 13 33.38 1.93 12.98
N THR A 14 33.78 1.06 12.04
CA THR A 14 32.87 0.18 11.30
C THR A 14 32.12 -0.79 12.21
N LEU A 15 32.80 -1.40 13.19
CA LEU A 15 32.15 -2.30 14.14
C LEU A 15 31.17 -1.56 15.07
N GLN A 16 31.54 -0.36 15.55
CA GLN A 16 30.66 0.48 16.36
C GLN A 16 29.44 0.94 15.58
N ASP A 17 29.61 1.28 14.30
CA ASP A 17 28.51 1.66 13.42
C ASP A 17 27.55 0.49 13.18
N ILE A 18 28.08 -0.71 12.92
CA ILE A 18 27.28 -1.95 12.82
C ILE A 18 26.46 -2.19 14.10
N PHE A 19 27.10 -2.10 15.28
CA PHE A 19 26.38 -2.31 16.54
C PHE A 19 25.32 -1.22 16.81
N ARG A 20 25.55 0.04 16.40
CA ARG A 20 24.54 1.10 16.50
C ARG A 20 23.37 0.88 15.56
N GLN A 21 23.62 0.45 14.33
CA GLN A 21 22.58 0.12 13.35
C GLN A 21 21.66 -0.99 13.88
N ILE A 22 22.23 -2.02 14.52
CA ILE A 22 21.49 -3.16 15.08
C ILE A 22 20.61 -2.79 16.30
N LEU A 23 21.00 -1.78 17.09
CA LEU A 23 20.31 -1.44 18.35
C LEU A 23 19.17 -0.41 18.20
N SER A 24 18.93 0.12 16.99
CA SER A 24 17.92 1.16 16.74
C SER A 24 16.55 0.56 16.41
N VAL A 25 15.60 0.60 17.36
CA VAL A 25 14.28 -0.08 17.30
C VAL A 25 13.11 0.90 17.15
N SER A 26 13.14 1.82 16.17
CA SER A 26 12.11 2.89 16.15
C SER A 26 11.62 3.36 14.79
N THR A 27 11.92 2.64 13.71
CA THR A 27 11.44 3.02 12.37
C THR A 27 10.78 1.84 11.69
N THR A 28 9.46 1.91 11.55
CA THR A 28 8.66 0.94 10.82
C THR A 28 8.47 1.44 9.38
N PHE A 29 8.56 0.52 8.42
CA PHE A 29 8.45 0.83 7.00
C PHE A 29 7.05 0.55 6.47
N VAL A 30 6.62 1.41 5.54
CA VAL A 30 5.61 1.06 4.55
C VAL A 30 6.33 0.62 3.28
N ALA A 31 5.71 -0.27 2.49
CA ALA A 31 6.27 -0.76 1.24
C ALA A 31 6.82 0.38 0.37
N ALA A 32 8.02 0.21 -0.19
CA ALA A 32 8.62 1.18 -1.09
C ALA A 32 7.83 1.28 -2.41
N SER A 33 7.80 2.46 -3.00
CA SER A 33 7.09 2.72 -4.26
C SER A 33 8.04 3.15 -5.38
N VAL A 34 7.79 2.63 -6.58
CA VAL A 34 8.62 2.84 -7.77
C VAL A 34 7.77 3.37 -8.93
N PRO A 35 8.09 4.53 -9.53
CA PRO A 35 7.41 5.03 -10.71
C PRO A 35 7.75 4.21 -11.96
N VAL A 36 6.74 3.93 -12.77
CA VAL A 36 6.90 3.34 -14.10
C VAL A 36 7.32 4.41 -15.11
N ASN A 37 8.19 4.06 -16.05
CA ASN A 37 8.54 4.92 -17.17
C ASN A 37 7.39 4.92 -18.19
N VAL A 38 6.78 6.08 -18.43
CA VAL A 38 5.63 6.20 -19.35
C VAL A 38 6.02 6.11 -20.84
N PHE A 39 7.29 6.36 -21.18
CA PHE A 39 7.79 6.29 -22.56
C PHE A 39 8.32 4.89 -22.92
N ASN A 40 8.74 4.13 -21.91
CA ASN A 40 9.05 2.71 -22.02
C ASN A 40 8.41 1.98 -20.83
N ARG A 41 7.17 1.51 -21.01
CA ARG A 41 6.37 0.89 -19.92
C ARG A 41 6.96 -0.41 -19.37
N ALA A 42 7.98 -0.97 -20.04
CA ALA A 42 8.77 -2.11 -19.57
C ALA A 42 9.95 -1.70 -18.67
N GLU A 43 10.21 -0.40 -18.52
CA GLU A 43 11.25 0.16 -17.65
C GLU A 43 10.61 0.91 -16.48
N ILE A 44 11.26 0.83 -15.33
CA ILE A 44 10.98 1.70 -14.18
C ILE A 44 11.90 2.92 -14.26
N ILE A 45 11.43 4.06 -13.76
CA ILE A 45 12.32 5.19 -13.52
C ILE A 45 13.08 4.89 -12.23
N ASN A 46 14.37 5.21 -12.19
CA ASN A 46 15.27 4.88 -11.08
C ASN A 46 14.91 5.56 -9.75
N ASN A 47 13.78 6.24 -9.58
CA ASN A 47 13.42 6.88 -8.31
C ASN A 47 12.72 5.86 -7.40
N ILE A 48 13.11 5.79 -6.13
CA ILE A 48 12.42 4.99 -5.12
C ILE A 48 11.92 5.94 -4.03
N TYR A 49 10.64 5.84 -3.68
CA TYR A 49 10.03 6.61 -2.59
C TYR A 49 9.74 5.69 -1.41
N ILE A 50 10.27 6.03 -0.24
CA ILE A 50 10.12 5.25 0.98
C ILE A 50 9.38 6.10 2.00
N ALA A 51 8.20 5.62 2.40
CA ALA A 51 7.44 6.16 3.51
C ALA A 51 7.93 5.53 4.83
N LEU A 52 8.10 6.37 5.85
CA LEU A 52 8.58 5.96 7.16
C LEU A 52 7.81 6.69 8.25
N PHE A 53 7.65 6.04 9.39
CA PHE A 53 7.07 6.64 10.59
C PHE A 53 7.73 6.11 11.85
N LYS A 54 7.51 6.84 12.95
CA LYS A 54 7.97 6.46 14.28
C LYS A 54 6.79 6.56 15.25
N ALA A 55 6.49 5.47 15.94
CA ALA A 55 5.57 5.53 17.06
C ALA A 55 6.20 6.30 18.22
N ASP A 56 5.39 7.09 18.92
CA ASP A 56 5.86 7.87 20.07
C ASP A 56 6.14 6.94 21.27
N GLU A 57 7.33 7.07 21.85
CA GLU A 57 7.82 6.22 22.95
C GLU A 57 7.05 6.41 24.26
N ASP A 58 6.44 7.58 24.46
CA ASP A 58 5.59 7.88 25.62
C ASP A 58 4.12 7.50 25.35
N ALA A 59 3.84 6.73 24.30
CA ALA A 59 2.48 6.38 23.87
C ALA A 59 1.59 7.61 23.67
N LYS A 60 2.14 8.70 23.14
CA LYS A 60 1.35 9.85 22.70
C LYS A 60 0.76 9.60 21.31
N PRO A 61 -0.40 10.20 20.98
CA PRO A 61 -1.10 9.93 19.73
C PRO A 61 -0.50 10.64 18.51
N GLN A 62 0.38 11.62 18.65
CA GLN A 62 1.03 12.27 17.50
C GLN A 62 2.26 11.48 17.09
N TRP A 63 2.16 10.74 16.00
CA TRP A 63 3.29 10.00 15.43
C TRP A 63 3.84 10.76 14.22
N PRO A 64 5.15 11.06 14.18
CA PRO A 64 5.76 11.69 13.02
C PRO A 64 5.87 10.70 11.85
N GLY A 65 5.77 11.22 10.63
CA GLY A 65 6.05 10.49 9.40
C GLY A 65 6.89 11.28 8.41
N ASN A 66 7.38 10.60 7.38
CA ASN A 66 8.16 11.22 6.32
C ASN A 66 8.10 10.37 5.04
N VAL A 67 8.48 10.98 3.92
CA VAL A 67 8.74 10.30 2.65
C VAL A 67 10.12 10.73 2.17
N LYS A 68 10.99 9.76 1.92
CA LYS A 68 12.35 9.97 1.44
C LYS A 68 12.52 9.41 0.04
N LYS A 69 13.33 10.10 -0.76
CA LYS A 69 13.67 9.69 -2.13
C LYS A 69 15.09 9.15 -2.17
N PHE A 70 15.23 7.96 -2.74
CA PHE A 70 16.49 7.32 -3.10
C PHE A 70 16.48 6.99 -4.60
N LYS A 71 17.60 6.51 -5.13
CA LYS A 71 17.66 6.03 -6.51
C LYS A 71 18.11 4.58 -6.57
N LEU A 72 17.64 3.86 -7.58
CA LEU A 72 18.14 2.53 -7.92
C LEU A 72 19.42 2.70 -8.75
N SER A 73 20.49 1.98 -8.39
CA SER A 73 21.66 1.85 -9.25
C SER A 73 21.29 1.11 -10.54
N SER A 74 22.19 1.06 -11.52
CA SER A 74 21.90 0.34 -12.76
C SER A 74 21.49 -1.11 -12.48
N LEU A 75 20.31 -1.52 -12.95
CA LEU A 75 19.83 -2.92 -12.86
C LEU A 75 20.70 -3.91 -13.65
N SER A 76 21.49 -3.40 -14.60
CA SER A 76 22.50 -4.20 -15.31
C SER A 76 23.78 -4.43 -14.52
N ALA A 77 23.96 -3.78 -13.37
CA ALA A 77 25.10 -4.03 -12.49
C ALA A 77 25.07 -5.47 -11.96
N ASP A 78 26.23 -5.99 -11.55
CA ASP A 78 26.32 -7.34 -10.96
C ASP A 78 25.49 -7.42 -9.67
N ASP A 79 25.50 -6.35 -8.88
CA ASP A 79 24.77 -6.19 -7.62
C ASP A 79 24.04 -4.84 -7.60
N PRO A 80 22.80 -4.76 -8.12
CA PRO A 80 22.01 -3.54 -8.06
C PRO A 80 21.63 -3.21 -6.61
N SER A 81 21.60 -1.93 -6.27
CA SER A 81 21.29 -1.46 -4.91
C SER A 81 20.59 -0.11 -4.92
N LEU A 82 20.04 0.27 -3.78
CA LEU A 82 19.54 1.63 -3.58
C LEU A 82 20.72 2.52 -3.20
N VAL A 83 20.84 3.65 -3.88
CA VAL A 83 21.87 4.66 -3.67
C VAL A 83 21.29 5.97 -3.14
N ASP A 84 22.08 6.65 -2.33
CA ASP A 84 21.77 7.95 -1.75
C ASP A 84 22.17 9.10 -2.72
N ALA A 85 21.99 10.35 -2.28
CA ALA A 85 22.27 11.52 -3.09
C ALA A 85 23.77 11.74 -3.38
N ASP A 86 24.66 11.15 -2.58
CA ASP A 86 26.11 11.19 -2.77
C ASP A 86 26.62 10.02 -3.64
N GLY A 87 25.74 9.06 -3.93
CA GLY A 87 26.04 7.87 -4.75
C GLY A 87 26.49 6.65 -3.93
N ASP A 88 26.42 6.74 -2.60
CA ASP A 88 26.75 5.66 -1.67
C ASP A 88 25.54 4.73 -1.45
N SER A 89 25.75 3.56 -0.85
CA SER A 89 24.64 2.65 -0.50
C SER A 89 23.69 3.34 0.49
N ALA A 90 22.40 3.41 0.13
CA ALA A 90 21.39 3.99 1.01
C ALA A 90 20.95 3.02 2.12
N ILE A 91 21.28 1.73 2.01
CA ILE A 91 20.77 0.66 2.87
C ILE A 91 21.90 0.06 3.72
N ALA A 92 21.60 -0.10 5.00
CA ALA A 92 22.46 -0.68 6.02
C ALA A 92 22.32 -2.22 6.09
N ALA A 93 23.17 -2.85 6.90
CA ALA A 93 23.19 -4.31 7.02
C ALA A 93 21.88 -4.90 7.61
N ASP A 94 21.15 -4.11 8.39
CA ASP A 94 19.87 -4.47 9.02
C ASP A 94 18.65 -4.29 8.10
N GLY A 95 18.86 -4.10 6.80
CA GLY A 95 17.78 -3.96 5.82
C GLY A 95 16.99 -2.64 5.91
N ARG A 96 17.57 -1.63 6.59
CA ARG A 96 16.97 -0.30 6.77
C ARG A 96 17.82 0.79 6.11
N ILE A 97 17.25 1.99 5.93
CA ILE A 97 18.01 3.16 5.46
C ILE A 97 19.23 3.36 6.38
N ALA A 98 20.43 3.58 5.84
CA ALA A 98 21.63 3.80 6.64
C ALA A 98 21.57 5.16 7.38
N PHE A 99 22.18 5.27 8.55
CA PHE A 99 22.18 6.53 9.33
C PHE A 99 22.96 7.66 8.64
N ASP A 100 23.95 7.30 7.83
CA ASP A 100 24.79 8.19 7.04
C ASP A 100 24.27 8.41 5.60
N ALA A 101 23.10 7.85 5.25
CA ALA A 101 22.49 8.09 3.95
C ALA A 101 21.96 9.53 3.83
N LEU A 102 22.14 10.14 2.67
CA LEU A 102 21.52 11.42 2.30
C LEU A 102 20.40 11.20 1.28
N SER A 103 19.14 11.46 1.66
CA SER A 103 18.03 11.37 0.70
C SER A 103 18.01 12.55 -0.29
N PHE A 104 17.55 12.30 -1.52
CA PHE A 104 17.62 13.28 -2.64
C PHE A 104 16.82 14.57 -2.42
N TRP A 105 15.84 14.56 -1.52
CA TRP A 105 15.04 15.74 -1.19
C TRP A 105 15.54 16.50 0.03
N THR A 106 16.58 16.02 0.69
CA THR A 106 17.11 16.71 1.86
C THR A 106 17.93 17.94 1.46
N LEU A 107 17.86 18.99 2.28
CA LEU A 107 18.75 20.15 2.25
C LEU A 107 19.77 20.01 3.39
N PRO A 108 20.98 19.47 3.15
CA PRO A 108 21.96 19.16 4.20
C PRO A 108 22.30 20.36 5.09
N ALA A 109 22.44 21.54 4.49
CA ALA A 109 22.80 22.77 5.18
C ALA A 109 21.69 23.33 6.09
N SER A 110 20.47 22.84 5.94
CA SER A 110 19.29 23.24 6.73
C SER A 110 18.84 22.14 7.69
N LEU A 111 19.65 21.10 7.88
CA LEU A 111 19.39 20.09 8.89
C LEU A 111 19.81 20.61 10.28
N PRO A 112 19.09 20.24 11.35
CA PRO A 112 19.52 20.54 12.71
C PRO A 112 20.82 19.81 13.05
N ALA A 113 21.46 20.18 14.17
CA ALA A 113 22.60 19.42 14.68
C ALA A 113 22.21 17.94 14.88
N PRO A 114 23.10 16.98 14.58
CA PRO A 114 22.78 15.56 14.74
C PRO A 114 22.68 15.17 16.21
N ASP A 115 21.65 14.40 16.56
CA ASP A 115 21.64 13.63 17.81
C ASP A 115 22.52 12.38 17.67
N THR A 116 23.76 12.51 18.10
CA THR A 116 24.73 11.40 18.06
C THR A 116 24.37 10.21 18.96
N ALA A 117 23.51 10.41 19.97
CA ALA A 117 23.04 9.32 20.83
C ALA A 117 21.98 8.47 20.10
N ALA A 118 21.17 9.09 19.25
CA ALA A 118 20.22 8.44 18.36
C ALA A 118 20.85 7.89 17.06
N GLY A 119 22.18 8.02 16.90
CA GLY A 119 22.90 7.53 15.72
C GLY A 119 22.91 8.49 14.53
N GLU A 120 22.41 9.72 14.68
CA GLU A 120 22.36 10.68 13.58
C GLU A 120 23.76 11.15 13.13
N VAL A 121 23.88 11.42 11.83
CA VAL A 121 25.12 11.85 11.19
C VAL A 121 25.00 13.29 10.68
N ALA A 122 26.04 14.09 10.88
CA ALA A 122 26.05 15.50 10.46
C ALA A 122 25.85 15.63 8.94
N GLY A 123 24.95 16.51 8.52
CA GLY A 123 24.63 16.73 7.10
C GLY A 123 23.84 15.60 6.42
N LYS A 124 23.50 14.53 7.16
CA LYS A 124 22.73 13.39 6.67
C LYS A 124 21.39 13.34 7.39
N ASP A 125 20.34 12.92 6.68
CA ASP A 125 19.03 12.70 7.28
C ASP A 125 18.77 11.24 7.64
N GLY A 126 19.48 10.30 7.00
CA GLY A 126 19.50 8.88 7.35
C GLY A 126 18.11 8.26 7.50
N ARG A 127 17.96 7.33 8.44
CA ARG A 127 16.66 6.73 8.80
C ARG A 127 15.80 7.58 9.74
N THR A 128 16.28 8.70 10.27
CA THR A 128 15.48 9.52 11.17
C THR A 128 14.25 10.07 10.45
N VAL A 129 13.07 9.80 11.01
CA VAL A 129 11.77 10.23 10.46
C VAL A 129 11.66 11.75 10.44
N GLU A 130 11.94 12.41 11.56
CA GLU A 130 11.80 13.86 11.76
C GLU A 130 12.98 14.67 11.17
N ARG A 131 13.64 14.14 10.13
CA ARG A 131 14.83 14.74 9.53
C ARG A 131 14.79 14.58 8.00
N GLY A 132 15.03 15.68 7.29
CA GLY A 132 15.11 15.68 5.82
C GLY A 132 13.83 15.27 5.11
N GLY A 133 13.96 14.73 3.89
CA GLY A 133 12.84 14.23 3.09
C GLY A 133 11.77 15.30 2.76
N VAL A 134 10.53 14.86 2.55
CA VAL A 134 9.41 15.79 2.30
C VAL A 134 9.10 16.67 3.50
N GLY A 135 9.31 16.19 4.73
CA GLY A 135 9.03 16.96 5.94
C GLY A 135 9.77 18.29 5.98
N GLN A 136 11.05 18.30 5.60
CA GLN A 136 11.86 19.52 5.49
C GLN A 136 11.39 20.44 4.35
N LYS A 137 10.69 19.90 3.34
CA LYS A 137 10.28 20.58 2.12
C LYS A 137 8.85 21.13 2.17
N LEU A 138 8.12 20.93 3.27
CA LEU A 138 6.80 21.54 3.44
C LEU A 138 6.93 23.07 3.43
N PRO A 139 6.06 23.79 2.68
CA PRO A 139 6.07 25.25 2.65
C PRO A 139 5.99 25.83 4.07
N GLY A 140 6.91 26.74 4.40
CA GLY A 140 6.98 27.37 5.71
C GLY A 140 7.84 26.68 6.75
N PHE A 141 8.21 25.41 6.56
CA PHE A 141 8.97 24.65 7.57
C PHE A 141 10.38 25.22 7.81
N THR A 142 11.17 25.41 6.74
CA THR A 142 12.49 26.05 6.85
C THR A 142 12.48 27.55 6.60
N SER A 143 11.33 28.11 6.17
CA SER A 143 11.22 29.48 5.65
C SER A 143 10.37 30.42 6.51
N GLY A 144 9.96 29.99 7.71
CA GLY A 144 9.34 30.84 8.72
C GLY A 144 7.96 30.37 9.16
N THR A 145 6.94 30.43 8.30
CA THR A 145 5.55 30.08 8.70
C THR A 145 4.85 29.25 7.63
N PRO A 146 4.10 28.19 8.01
CA PRO A 146 3.20 27.47 7.09
C PRO A 146 2.07 28.35 6.50
N GLY A 147 1.82 29.51 7.11
CA GLY A 147 0.86 30.53 6.68
C GLY A 147 -0.60 30.20 7.04
N ALA A 148 -1.38 31.23 7.38
CA ALA A 148 -2.78 31.09 7.82
C ALA A 148 -3.79 30.89 6.67
N LEU A 149 -3.47 31.39 5.48
CA LEU A 149 -4.37 31.42 4.31
C LEU A 149 -3.65 30.86 3.09
N ASN A 150 -4.36 30.14 2.21
CA ASN A 150 -3.78 29.69 0.93
C ASN A 150 -3.34 30.86 0.03
N SER A 151 -3.97 32.04 0.17
CA SER A 151 -3.62 33.25 -0.58
C SER A 151 -2.33 33.92 -0.11
N ALA A 152 -1.79 33.54 1.06
CA ALA A 152 -0.55 34.10 1.56
C ALA A 152 0.66 33.57 0.78
N THR A 153 1.60 34.46 0.45
CA THR A 153 2.80 34.10 -0.30
C THR A 153 3.65 33.09 0.46
N GLY A 154 4.00 31.97 -0.19
CA GLY A 154 4.81 30.91 0.41
C GLY A 154 4.06 30.01 1.40
N ALA A 155 2.75 30.23 1.60
CA ALA A 155 1.94 29.39 2.47
C ALA A 155 1.58 28.04 1.83
N ARG A 156 1.33 27.04 2.67
CA ARG A 156 0.82 25.73 2.25
C ARG A 156 -0.53 25.90 1.53
N GLN A 157 -0.72 25.14 0.46
CA GLN A 157 -1.97 25.11 -0.31
C GLN A 157 -2.82 23.93 0.17
N LEU A 158 -3.69 24.17 1.15
CA LEU A 158 -4.45 23.10 1.80
C LEU A 158 -5.94 23.21 1.49
N PHE A 159 -6.60 22.07 1.30
CA PHE A 159 -8.00 21.99 0.88
C PHE A 159 -8.82 21.04 1.77
N TYR A 160 -10.13 21.22 1.76
CA TYR A 160 -11.11 20.31 2.37
C TYR A 160 -12.37 20.21 1.51
N ASP A 161 -13.19 19.17 1.72
CA ASP A 161 -14.44 18.95 1.00
C ASP A 161 -15.59 19.77 1.62
N THR A 162 -16.32 20.46 0.75
CA THR A 162 -17.54 21.17 1.12
C THR A 162 -18.75 20.22 1.12
N SER A 163 -19.79 20.56 1.87
CA SER A 163 -21.07 19.83 1.79
C SER A 163 -21.76 19.99 0.44
N GLY A 164 -21.27 20.91 -0.42
CA GLY A 164 -21.74 21.10 -1.78
C GLY A 164 -21.01 20.25 -2.82
N GLY A 165 -20.11 19.35 -2.41
CA GLY A 165 -19.39 18.46 -3.34
C GLY A 165 -18.26 19.17 -4.10
N THR A 166 -17.58 20.13 -3.47
CA THR A 166 -16.43 20.84 -4.06
C THR A 166 -15.27 20.92 -3.09
N LEU A 167 -14.07 21.28 -3.56
CA LEU A 167 -12.97 21.65 -2.69
C LEU A 167 -13.03 23.13 -2.31
N ALA A 168 -12.66 23.44 -1.07
CA ALA A 168 -12.45 24.80 -0.58
C ALA A 168 -11.10 24.91 0.16
N ALA A 169 -10.55 26.12 0.23
CA ALA A 169 -9.29 26.38 0.93
C ALA A 169 -9.44 26.19 2.45
N LEU A 170 -8.56 25.37 3.05
CA LEU A 170 -8.48 25.14 4.49
C LEU A 170 -7.77 26.30 5.20
N ASN A 171 -8.36 27.49 5.15
CA ASN A 171 -7.84 28.69 5.81
C ASN A 171 -8.13 28.68 7.33
N SER A 172 -7.31 29.34 8.14
CA SER A 172 -7.59 29.57 9.57
C SER A 172 -8.39 30.87 9.86
N ASP A 173 -9.21 31.30 8.89
CA ASP A 173 -10.10 32.47 9.02
C ASP A 173 -11.47 32.12 9.65
N ALA A 174 -12.22 33.15 10.03
CA ALA A 174 -13.50 32.97 10.72
C ALA A 174 -14.58 32.32 9.85
N ALA A 175 -14.49 32.45 8.51
CA ALA A 175 -15.46 31.85 7.59
C ALA A 175 -15.26 30.34 7.53
N THR A 176 -14.02 29.89 7.30
CA THR A 176 -13.68 28.47 7.32
C THR A 176 -13.85 27.87 8.72
N GLY A 177 -13.47 28.61 9.77
CA GLY A 177 -13.71 28.23 11.17
C GLY A 177 -15.19 28.00 11.47
N GLY A 178 -16.08 28.87 10.96
CA GLY A 178 -17.53 28.70 11.09
C GLY A 178 -18.07 27.49 10.32
N ALA A 179 -17.57 27.24 9.11
CA ALA A 179 -17.99 26.12 8.27
C ALA A 179 -17.57 24.75 8.86
N LEU A 180 -16.43 24.69 9.55
CA LEU A 180 -15.83 23.45 10.06
C LEU A 180 -15.96 23.27 11.58
N GLN A 181 -16.55 24.22 12.30
CA GLN A 181 -16.66 24.19 13.76
C GLN A 181 -17.23 22.85 14.27
N ALA A 182 -18.31 22.36 13.66
CA ALA A 182 -18.95 21.11 14.05
C ALA A 182 -18.07 19.89 13.74
N SER A 183 -17.43 19.86 12.57
CA SER A 183 -16.54 18.77 12.16
C SER A 183 -15.28 18.66 13.03
N LEU A 184 -14.79 19.79 13.54
CA LEU A 184 -13.66 19.85 14.47
C LEU A 184 -14.06 19.63 15.94
N GLY A 185 -15.36 19.53 16.25
CA GLY A 185 -15.84 19.48 17.63
C GLY A 185 -15.49 20.73 18.46
N ALA A 186 -15.30 21.88 17.81
CA ALA A 186 -14.81 23.10 18.44
C ALA A 186 -15.92 23.86 19.19
N ALA A 187 -15.62 24.36 20.39
CA ALA A 187 -16.57 25.07 21.24
C ALA A 187 -17.01 26.44 20.67
N SER A 188 -16.20 27.04 19.79
CA SER A 188 -16.49 28.32 19.14
C SER A 188 -15.77 28.42 17.80
N VAL A 189 -16.18 29.38 16.96
CA VAL A 189 -15.49 29.71 15.70
C VAL A 189 -14.01 30.07 15.95
N ALA A 190 -13.73 30.83 17.01
CA ALA A 190 -12.35 31.18 17.36
C ALA A 190 -11.51 29.93 17.73
N ALA A 191 -12.09 28.99 18.48
CA ALA A 191 -11.42 27.73 18.78
C ALA A 191 -11.18 26.88 17.52
N ALA A 192 -12.13 26.89 16.58
CA ALA A 192 -11.97 26.25 15.28
C ALA A 192 -10.85 26.89 14.46
N GLN A 193 -10.74 28.23 14.44
CA GLN A 193 -9.63 28.93 13.78
C GLN A 193 -8.27 28.52 14.34
N THR A 194 -8.12 28.45 15.66
CA THR A 194 -6.88 27.98 16.29
C THR A 194 -6.57 26.53 15.92
N MET A 195 -7.60 25.66 15.87
CA MET A 195 -7.43 24.27 15.43
C MET A 195 -7.02 24.16 13.96
N LEU A 196 -7.57 25.03 13.10
CA LEU A 196 -7.20 25.10 11.69
C LEU A 196 -5.76 25.61 11.52
N ALA A 197 -5.36 26.63 12.27
CA ALA A 197 -3.97 27.10 12.30
C ALA A 197 -3.00 25.98 12.70
N TRP A 198 -3.34 25.21 13.74
CA TRP A 198 -2.58 24.03 14.15
C TRP A 198 -2.50 22.96 13.05
N ALA A 199 -3.64 22.63 12.41
CA ALA A 199 -3.72 21.64 11.34
C ALA A 199 -2.91 22.07 10.10
N ARG A 200 -2.88 23.38 9.80
CA ARG A 200 -2.01 23.94 8.75
C ARG A 200 -0.52 23.84 9.12
N GLY A 201 -0.20 23.67 10.40
CA GLY A 201 1.16 23.41 10.87
C GLY A 201 1.73 24.45 11.83
N GLN A 202 0.98 25.48 12.20
CA GLN A 202 1.47 26.53 13.10
C GLN A 202 1.60 26.02 14.55
N ASP A 203 2.62 26.45 15.29
CA ASP A 203 2.79 26.13 16.71
C ASP A 203 1.91 27.02 17.61
N VAL A 204 0.60 26.86 17.50
CA VAL A 204 -0.38 27.68 18.23
C VAL A 204 -0.35 27.50 19.75
N ASP A 205 0.39 26.52 20.26
CA ASP A 205 0.47 26.16 21.67
C ASP A 205 1.83 26.52 22.30
N ASP A 206 2.74 27.17 21.55
CA ASP A 206 4.08 27.62 22.03
C ASP A 206 4.87 26.48 22.67
N ARG A 207 5.02 25.36 21.96
CA ARG A 207 5.58 24.13 22.53
C ARG A 207 7.07 24.25 22.84
N ASP A 208 7.79 25.14 22.17
CA ASP A 208 9.20 25.44 22.46
C ASP A 208 9.40 26.64 23.40
N GLY A 209 8.32 27.40 23.70
CA GLY A 209 8.29 28.44 24.73
C GLY A 209 8.95 29.75 24.32
N ASP A 210 9.05 30.04 23.02
CA ASP A 210 9.66 31.25 22.50
C ASP A 210 8.66 32.42 22.28
N ASN A 211 7.36 32.16 22.45
CA ASN A 211 6.19 33.04 22.24
C ASN A 211 5.79 33.30 20.77
N ASN A 212 6.30 32.54 19.79
CA ASN A 212 5.98 32.70 18.38
C ASN A 212 4.96 31.65 17.88
N LEU A 213 3.68 31.96 18.08
CA LEU A 213 2.58 31.06 17.71
C LEU A 213 2.35 30.81 16.20
N THR A 214 3.18 31.41 15.33
CA THR A 214 2.97 31.41 13.88
C THR A 214 3.97 30.55 13.11
N GLU A 215 5.05 30.14 13.76
CA GLU A 215 6.09 29.32 13.15
C GLU A 215 5.64 27.85 13.04
N PRO A 216 6.35 27.00 12.27
CA PRO A 216 5.98 25.61 12.17
C PRO A 216 6.17 24.88 13.50
N ARG A 217 5.30 23.91 13.77
CA ARG A 217 5.57 22.86 14.78
C ARG A 217 6.89 22.16 14.46
N THR A 218 7.50 21.55 15.48
CA THR A 218 8.75 20.78 15.38
C THR A 218 8.77 19.78 14.23
N TRP A 219 7.62 19.16 13.95
CA TRP A 219 7.40 18.35 12.76
C TRP A 219 5.96 18.46 12.28
N LEU A 220 5.79 18.49 10.95
CA LEU A 220 4.51 18.78 10.32
C LEU A 220 3.80 17.55 9.75
N VAL A 221 4.56 16.59 9.22
CA VAL A 221 4.03 15.43 8.50
C VAL A 221 3.71 14.32 9.49
N GLY A 222 2.48 13.80 9.42
CA GLY A 222 2.04 12.65 10.21
C GLY A 222 2.51 11.33 9.61
N ASP A 223 2.34 10.25 10.35
CA ASP A 223 2.70 8.91 9.93
C ASP A 223 1.87 8.43 8.72
N PRO A 224 2.53 8.04 7.61
CA PRO A 224 1.91 7.19 6.59
C PRO A 224 1.97 5.73 7.11
N LEU A 225 0.95 5.29 7.86
CA LEU A 225 0.97 3.97 8.51
C LEU A 225 0.74 2.82 7.52
N HIS A 226 -0.23 2.97 6.61
CA HIS A 226 -0.55 1.99 5.57
C HIS A 226 -0.58 2.61 4.16
N SER A 227 -0.53 3.94 4.05
CA SER A 227 -0.58 4.63 2.76
C SER A 227 0.75 4.52 2.03
N LYS A 228 0.79 3.73 0.96
CA LYS A 228 1.95 3.64 0.07
C LYS A 228 2.00 4.89 -0.81
N PRO A 229 3.16 5.59 -0.91
CA PRO A 229 3.28 6.73 -1.82
C PRO A 229 3.00 6.32 -3.26
N LEU A 230 2.10 7.00 -3.97
CA LEU A 230 1.82 6.74 -5.37
C LEU A 230 2.48 7.80 -6.25
N PRO A 231 3.54 7.45 -7.00
CA PRO A 231 4.06 8.35 -8.02
C PRO A 231 3.20 8.33 -9.28
N ILE A 232 2.78 9.50 -9.72
CA ILE A 232 1.98 9.75 -10.93
C ILE A 232 2.87 10.49 -11.92
N ASN A 233 3.01 9.92 -13.12
CA ASN A 233 3.87 10.45 -14.18
C ASN A 233 3.00 11.08 -15.28
N TYR A 234 3.07 12.41 -15.40
CA TYR A 234 2.33 13.18 -16.39
C TYR A 234 3.10 13.40 -17.71
N GLY A 235 4.29 12.80 -17.84
CA GLY A 235 5.11 12.88 -19.04
C GLY A 235 5.78 14.25 -19.26
N ALA A 236 6.04 14.57 -20.53
CA ALA A 236 6.81 15.72 -20.96
C ALA A 236 5.89 16.91 -21.29
N ARG A 237 5.25 17.47 -20.27
CA ARG A 237 4.29 18.59 -20.37
C ARG A 237 4.82 19.85 -19.70
N ASP A 238 4.26 21.02 -20.01
CA ASP A 238 4.45 22.26 -19.24
C ASP A 238 5.93 22.63 -18.92
N GLY A 239 6.84 22.36 -19.87
CA GLY A 239 8.28 22.62 -19.74
C GLY A 239 9.11 21.47 -19.14
N TYR A 240 8.48 20.37 -18.75
CA TYR A 240 9.16 19.09 -18.48
C TYR A 240 9.58 18.41 -19.78
N THR A 241 10.55 17.51 -19.68
CA THR A 241 11.13 16.80 -20.83
C THR A 241 10.98 15.29 -20.67
N LYS A 242 11.30 14.50 -21.70
CA LYS A 242 11.31 13.04 -21.57
C LYS A 242 12.35 12.54 -20.56
N ALA A 243 13.47 13.27 -20.40
CA ALA A 243 14.53 12.93 -19.44
C ALA A 243 14.19 13.37 -18.00
N ASN A 244 13.38 14.41 -17.87
CA ASN A 244 12.85 14.90 -16.60
C ASN A 244 11.33 15.07 -16.72
N PRO A 245 10.55 13.98 -16.66
CA PRO A 245 9.10 14.05 -16.78
C PRO A 245 8.46 14.63 -15.51
N ALA A 246 7.26 15.18 -15.68
CA ALA A 246 6.46 15.73 -14.59
C ALA A 246 5.95 14.60 -13.68
N ILE A 247 6.65 14.33 -12.58
CA ILE A 247 6.26 13.30 -11.60
C ILE A 247 5.81 13.96 -10.29
N PHE A 248 4.65 13.54 -9.80
CA PHE A 248 4.11 13.94 -8.51
C PHE A 248 3.80 12.71 -7.67
N ILE A 249 3.88 12.82 -6.34
CA ILE A 249 3.71 11.71 -5.41
C ILE A 249 2.53 12.01 -4.50
N ALA A 250 1.49 11.18 -4.55
CA ALA A 250 0.37 11.22 -3.63
C ALA A 250 0.65 10.31 -2.42
N ALA A 251 0.44 10.78 -1.19
CA ALA A 251 0.57 9.95 0.00
C ALA A 251 -0.40 10.39 1.09
N GLY A 252 -1.16 9.46 1.66
CA GLY A 252 -1.98 9.70 2.83
C GLY A 252 -1.14 9.73 4.11
N SER A 253 -1.52 10.55 5.07
CA SER A 253 -0.88 10.59 6.38
C SER A 253 -1.89 10.82 7.51
N ASN A 254 -1.56 10.32 8.70
CA ASN A 254 -2.39 10.45 9.89
C ASN A 254 -2.28 11.83 10.57
N ASP A 255 -1.61 12.82 9.96
CA ASP A 255 -1.89 14.24 10.26
C ASP A 255 -3.25 14.72 9.71
N GLY A 256 -3.91 13.86 8.92
CA GLY A 256 -5.23 14.06 8.36
C GLY A 256 -5.25 14.45 6.89
N PHE A 257 -4.09 14.50 6.22
CA PHE A 257 -4.01 14.91 4.83
C PHE A 257 -3.69 13.76 3.87
N LEU A 258 -4.28 13.85 2.67
CA LEU A 258 -3.64 13.35 1.46
C LEU A 258 -2.70 14.45 0.94
N HIS A 259 -1.41 14.19 0.94
CA HIS A 259 -0.40 15.11 0.42
C HIS A 259 -0.07 14.84 -1.04
N PHE A 260 0.32 15.89 -1.77
CA PHE A 260 0.77 15.80 -3.15
C PHE A 260 2.11 16.51 -3.32
N PHE A 261 3.18 15.75 -3.54
CA PHE A 261 4.56 16.24 -3.58
C PHE A 261 5.10 16.29 -5.01
N ARG A 262 5.89 17.30 -5.34
CA ARG A 262 6.58 17.38 -6.64
C ARG A 262 7.94 16.68 -6.57
N ASN A 263 8.22 15.79 -7.52
CA ASN A 263 9.49 15.07 -7.59
C ASN A 263 10.69 15.99 -7.89
N THR A 264 10.64 16.64 -9.05
CA THR A 264 11.68 17.53 -9.60
C THR A 264 11.02 18.78 -10.18
N THR A 265 11.78 19.87 -10.28
CA THR A 265 11.33 21.07 -11.02
C THR A 265 11.56 20.90 -12.52
N THR A 266 11.00 21.79 -13.35
CA THR A 266 11.29 21.84 -14.79
C THR A 266 12.77 22.09 -15.10
N ALA A 267 13.50 22.71 -14.17
CA ALA A 267 14.95 22.92 -14.23
C ALA A 267 15.76 21.72 -13.68
N GLU A 268 15.14 20.53 -13.58
CA GLU A 268 15.76 19.27 -13.15
C GLU A 268 16.26 19.24 -11.69
N ALA A 269 16.04 20.31 -10.91
CA ALA A 269 16.37 20.34 -9.50
C ALA A 269 15.43 19.45 -8.68
N GLU A 270 16.00 18.68 -7.73
CA GLU A 270 15.26 17.89 -6.75
C GLU A 270 14.35 18.79 -5.90
N SER A 271 13.05 18.47 -5.86
CA SER A 271 12.03 19.33 -5.28
C SER A 271 11.61 18.85 -3.89
N GLY A 272 10.85 17.74 -3.83
CA GLY A 272 10.24 17.23 -2.59
C GLY A 272 9.14 18.13 -1.99
N ALA A 273 8.89 19.30 -2.58
CA ALA A 273 7.93 20.28 -2.08
C ALA A 273 6.49 19.78 -2.17
N GLU A 274 5.71 19.99 -1.10
CA GLU A 274 4.26 19.83 -1.10
C GLU A 274 3.63 20.90 -2.00
N VAL A 275 2.90 20.44 -3.02
CA VAL A 275 2.18 21.30 -3.96
C VAL A 275 0.82 21.67 -3.39
N TRP A 276 0.15 20.69 -2.79
CA TRP A 276 -1.07 20.85 -2.03
C TRP A 276 -1.29 19.67 -1.07
N GLY A 277 -2.21 19.85 -0.13
CA GLY A 277 -2.72 18.78 0.74
C GLY A 277 -4.24 18.86 0.87
N PHE A 278 -4.90 17.71 1.00
CA PHE A 278 -6.36 17.62 1.16
C PHE A 278 -6.72 16.92 2.47
N MET A 279 -7.41 17.62 3.38
CA MET A 279 -7.96 17.04 4.61
C MET A 279 -9.47 16.81 4.46
N PRO A 280 -9.91 15.55 4.41
CA PRO A 280 -11.33 15.24 4.41
C PRO A 280 -12.02 15.69 5.70
N ARG A 281 -13.21 16.26 5.58
CA ARG A 281 -14.07 16.63 6.71
C ARG A 281 -14.38 15.44 7.61
N ALA A 282 -14.46 14.24 7.04
CA ALA A 282 -14.76 12.99 7.75
C ALA A 282 -13.73 12.67 8.85
N VAL A 283 -12.48 13.14 8.73
CA VAL A 283 -11.42 12.85 9.71
C VAL A 283 -11.19 13.99 10.71
N MET A 284 -11.78 15.17 10.50
CA MET A 284 -11.51 16.38 11.29
C MET A 284 -11.86 16.24 12.77
N GLY A 285 -12.80 15.38 13.13
CA GLY A 285 -13.16 15.14 14.53
C GLY A 285 -12.04 14.51 15.36
N LYS A 286 -11.00 13.98 14.71
CA LYS A 286 -9.83 13.36 15.34
C LYS A 286 -8.66 14.32 15.53
N VAL A 287 -8.66 15.47 14.83
CA VAL A 287 -7.61 16.50 14.91
C VAL A 287 -7.38 17.02 16.36
N PRO A 288 -8.42 17.25 17.19
CA PRO A 288 -8.21 17.70 18.57
C PRO A 288 -7.38 16.72 19.43
N VAL A 289 -7.48 15.41 19.16
CA VAL A 289 -6.71 14.38 19.86
C VAL A 289 -5.22 14.51 19.55
N LEU A 290 -4.88 14.71 18.26
CA LEU A 290 -3.50 14.92 17.81
C LEU A 290 -2.91 16.22 18.37
N ARG A 291 -3.70 17.31 18.41
CA ARG A 291 -3.24 18.59 18.98
C ARG A 291 -2.97 18.49 20.47
N THR A 292 -3.89 17.88 21.22
CA THR A 292 -3.76 17.72 22.68
C THR A 292 -2.55 16.84 23.02
N ASN A 293 -2.33 15.80 22.21
CA ASN A 293 -1.18 14.90 22.31
C ASN A 293 -0.92 14.32 23.71
N ALA A 294 -1.98 13.96 24.43
CA ALA A 294 -1.88 13.47 25.80
C ALA A 294 -1.31 12.03 25.83
N THR A 295 -0.41 11.79 26.79
CA THR A 295 0.18 10.47 27.08
C THR A 295 -0.88 9.40 27.35
N GLY A 296 -0.69 8.21 26.79
CA GLY A 296 -1.59 7.06 26.97
C GLY A 296 -2.88 7.12 26.17
N VAL A 297 -3.05 8.13 25.30
CA VAL A 297 -4.17 8.21 24.37
C VAL A 297 -3.82 7.43 23.10
N LYS A 298 -4.70 6.51 22.71
CA LYS A 298 -4.53 5.72 21.48
C LYS A 298 -4.38 6.64 20.26
N HIS A 299 -3.37 6.37 19.44
CA HIS A 299 -3.15 7.04 18.17
C HIS A 299 -4.40 6.94 17.26
N PRO A 300 -4.98 8.07 16.82
CA PRO A 300 -6.10 8.06 15.90
C PRO A 300 -5.62 7.88 14.45
N ILE A 301 -6.26 6.98 13.70
CA ILE A 301 -6.05 6.85 12.25
C ILE A 301 -6.93 7.86 11.51
N LEU A 302 -6.36 8.59 10.55
CA LEU A 302 -7.05 9.59 9.71
C LEU A 302 -7.00 9.20 8.23
N VAL A 303 -6.10 9.76 7.40
CA VAL A 303 -6.03 9.45 5.96
C VAL A 303 -4.94 8.40 5.75
N ASP A 304 -5.36 7.14 5.63
CA ASP A 304 -4.42 6.02 5.71
C ASP A 304 -4.52 5.03 4.52
N GLY A 305 -5.54 5.15 3.67
CA GLY A 305 -5.66 4.34 2.45
C GLY A 305 -4.54 4.62 1.45
N SER A 306 -4.12 3.59 0.70
CA SER A 306 -3.18 3.81 -0.39
C SER A 306 -3.90 4.46 -1.57
N PRO A 307 -3.41 5.60 -2.10
CA PRO A 307 -4.02 6.22 -3.26
C PRO A 307 -3.79 5.38 -4.52
N VAL A 308 -4.72 5.48 -5.48
CA VAL A 308 -4.63 4.88 -6.82
C VAL A 308 -5.02 5.93 -7.87
N SER A 309 -4.44 5.84 -9.07
CA SER A 309 -4.71 6.80 -10.14
C SER A 309 -5.25 6.17 -11.42
N TYR A 310 -6.09 6.91 -12.12
CA TYR A 310 -6.45 6.67 -13.52
C TYR A 310 -5.82 7.75 -14.39
N LEU A 311 -5.19 7.36 -15.49
CA LEU A 311 -4.56 8.28 -16.45
C LEU A 311 -5.08 7.96 -17.85
N ALA A 312 -5.64 8.96 -18.53
CA ALA A 312 -6.15 8.84 -19.90
C ALA A 312 -5.36 9.75 -20.84
N ASP A 313 -4.32 9.18 -21.46
CA ASP A 313 -3.60 9.79 -22.58
C ASP A 313 -4.34 9.44 -23.88
N ALA A 314 -5.23 10.34 -24.31
CA ALA A 314 -6.13 10.11 -25.44
C ALA A 314 -5.39 10.10 -26.78
N ASN A 315 -4.29 10.85 -26.86
CA ASN A 315 -3.49 10.98 -28.08
C ASN A 315 -2.29 10.01 -28.12
N THR A 316 -2.04 9.26 -27.04
CA THR A 316 -1.00 8.23 -26.88
C THR A 316 0.44 8.74 -27.04
N ASN A 317 0.71 10.00 -26.70
CA ASN A 317 2.04 10.60 -26.82
C ASN A 317 2.96 10.37 -25.59
N GLY A 318 2.45 9.75 -24.53
CA GLY A 318 3.16 9.46 -23.29
C GLY A 318 3.13 10.61 -22.27
N SER A 319 2.29 11.62 -22.47
CA SER A 319 2.07 12.75 -21.56
C SER A 319 0.58 12.93 -21.32
N ILE A 320 0.23 13.51 -20.18
CA ILE A 320 -1.16 13.89 -19.89
C ILE A 320 -1.29 15.38 -20.22
N ASP A 321 -1.84 15.69 -21.37
CA ASP A 321 -1.96 17.05 -21.91
C ASP A 321 -3.17 17.81 -21.34
N THR A 322 -3.31 19.08 -21.71
CA THR A 322 -4.49 19.86 -21.34
C THR A 322 -5.72 19.30 -22.04
N GLY A 323 -6.74 18.92 -21.25
CA GLY A 323 -7.97 18.28 -21.75
C GLY A 323 -7.95 16.76 -21.67
N GLU A 324 -6.86 16.17 -21.17
CA GLU A 324 -6.76 14.76 -20.83
C GLU A 324 -6.90 14.55 -19.32
N ASP A 325 -7.34 13.35 -18.93
CA ASP A 325 -7.77 13.07 -17.57
C ASP A 325 -6.67 12.40 -16.73
N ALA A 326 -6.43 12.94 -15.53
CA ALA A 326 -5.76 12.24 -14.45
C ALA A 326 -6.61 12.33 -13.18
N TRP A 327 -7.06 11.18 -12.69
CA TRP A 327 -7.89 11.11 -11.47
C TRP A 327 -7.17 10.32 -10.39
N LEU A 328 -7.48 10.66 -9.14
CA LEU A 328 -6.88 10.08 -7.93
C LEU A 328 -7.98 9.61 -6.99
N PHE A 329 -7.87 8.38 -6.51
CA PHE A 329 -8.87 7.73 -5.66
C PHE A 329 -8.23 7.15 -4.41
N PHE A 330 -8.91 7.26 -3.27
CA PHE A 330 -8.42 6.71 -2.01
C PHE A 330 -9.55 6.51 -1.00
N GLY A 331 -9.34 5.57 -0.08
CA GLY A 331 -10.14 5.36 1.12
C GLY A 331 -9.46 5.90 2.37
N LEU A 332 -10.13 5.77 3.51
CA LEU A 332 -9.65 6.21 4.81
C LEU A 332 -9.18 5.07 5.72
N ARG A 333 -9.41 3.79 5.36
CA ARG A 333 -9.18 2.63 6.26
C ARG A 333 -9.88 2.83 7.62
N ARG A 334 -9.18 2.68 8.75
CA ARG A 334 -9.69 2.98 10.11
C ARG A 334 -10.02 4.47 10.33
N GLY A 335 -9.62 5.31 9.38
CA GLY A 335 -9.99 6.71 9.29
C GLY A 335 -11.49 6.96 9.17
N GLY A 336 -12.20 6.10 8.43
CA GLY A 336 -13.63 6.23 8.19
C GLY A 336 -14.16 5.35 7.06
N THR A 337 -15.45 5.53 6.75
CA THR A 337 -16.22 4.70 5.83
C THR A 337 -16.38 5.35 4.44
N SER A 338 -15.46 6.25 4.08
CA SER A 338 -15.61 7.12 2.91
C SER A 338 -14.52 6.86 1.86
N TYR A 339 -14.92 6.88 0.59
CA TYR A 339 -13.99 6.96 -0.56
C TYR A 339 -14.11 8.33 -1.22
N TYR A 340 -12.99 8.80 -1.76
CA TYR A 340 -12.89 10.09 -2.44
C TYR A 340 -12.34 9.90 -3.85
N GLY A 341 -12.88 10.66 -4.80
CA GLY A 341 -12.30 10.85 -6.14
C GLY A 341 -11.91 12.29 -6.34
N LEU A 342 -10.67 12.54 -6.76
CA LEU A 342 -10.13 13.85 -7.07
C LEU A 342 -9.70 13.91 -8.53
N ASP A 343 -9.99 15.03 -9.18
CA ASP A 343 -9.40 15.38 -10.46
C ASP A 343 -8.06 16.08 -10.21
N VAL A 344 -7.00 15.46 -10.73
CA VAL A 344 -5.61 15.92 -10.64
C VAL A 344 -4.99 16.09 -12.04
N SER A 345 -5.82 16.25 -13.09
CA SER A 345 -5.40 16.50 -14.49
C SER A 345 -4.50 17.73 -14.61
N VAL A 346 -4.73 18.72 -13.73
CA VAL A 346 -3.80 19.81 -13.45
C VAL A 346 -3.13 19.55 -12.09
N PRO A 347 -1.87 19.08 -12.06
CA PRO A 347 -1.20 18.64 -10.82
C PRO A 347 -1.15 19.68 -9.69
N THR A 348 -1.26 20.96 -10.01
CA THR A 348 -1.19 22.08 -9.07
C THR A 348 -2.54 22.64 -8.64
N SER A 349 -3.65 22.15 -9.20
CA SER A 349 -4.98 22.68 -8.97
C SER A 349 -6.01 21.55 -8.90
N PRO A 350 -6.06 20.79 -7.79
CA PRO A 350 -6.96 19.66 -7.65
C PRO A 350 -8.42 20.11 -7.56
N SER A 351 -9.35 19.24 -7.95
CA SER A 351 -10.78 19.42 -7.68
C SER A 351 -11.43 18.11 -7.21
N LEU A 352 -12.59 18.19 -6.55
CA LEU A 352 -13.32 17.03 -6.05
C LEU A 352 -14.23 16.52 -7.16
N LEU A 353 -14.09 15.25 -7.54
CA LEU A 353 -15.03 14.58 -8.43
C LEU A 353 -16.28 14.16 -7.65
N TRP A 354 -16.07 13.41 -6.56
CA TRP A 354 -17.15 12.86 -5.75
C TRP A 354 -16.66 12.38 -4.38
N THR A 355 -17.63 12.11 -3.51
CA THR A 355 -17.42 11.42 -2.24
C THR A 355 -18.47 10.33 -2.08
N ILE A 356 -18.03 9.11 -1.80
CA ILE A 356 -18.90 7.99 -1.45
C ILE A 356 -18.83 7.83 0.06
N ASN A 357 -19.98 7.76 0.72
CA ASN A 357 -20.12 7.58 2.16
C ASN A 357 -21.10 6.45 2.45
N GLN A 358 -21.08 5.92 3.68
CA GLN A 358 -21.99 4.88 4.16
C GLN A 358 -23.46 5.36 4.19
N SER A 359 -24.11 5.38 3.04
CA SER A 359 -25.46 5.90 2.85
C SER A 359 -26.07 5.43 1.52
N GLY A 360 -27.41 5.34 1.45
CA GLY A 360 -28.11 4.99 0.22
C GLY A 360 -27.63 3.66 -0.38
N ASN A 361 -27.18 3.70 -1.64
CA ASN A 361 -26.64 2.53 -2.36
C ASN A 361 -25.42 1.90 -1.68
N PHE A 362 -24.76 2.64 -0.78
CA PHE A 362 -23.53 2.29 -0.09
C PHE A 362 -23.72 2.11 1.42
N ALA A 363 -24.95 1.91 1.90
CA ALA A 363 -25.25 1.77 3.33
C ALA A 363 -24.49 0.63 4.04
N GLU A 364 -24.10 -0.41 3.30
CA GLU A 364 -23.31 -1.54 3.81
C GLU A 364 -21.80 -1.27 3.88
N LEU A 365 -21.31 -0.07 3.50
CA LEU A 365 -19.88 0.23 3.61
C LEU A 365 -19.39 0.20 5.07
N GLY A 366 -18.35 -0.58 5.32
CA GLY A 366 -17.57 -0.54 6.56
C GLY A 366 -16.42 0.45 6.46
N GLN A 367 -15.44 0.30 7.34
CA GLN A 367 -14.18 1.06 7.26
C GLN A 367 -13.47 0.72 5.95
N THR A 368 -13.01 1.73 5.21
CA THR A 368 -12.60 1.59 3.80
C THR A 368 -11.18 1.02 3.66
N PHE A 369 -11.03 -0.25 4.05
CA PHE A 369 -9.77 -1.00 4.05
C PHE A 369 -9.36 -1.48 2.66
N SER A 370 -10.34 -1.81 1.81
CA SER A 370 -10.09 -2.25 0.44
C SER A 370 -9.57 -1.08 -0.39
N ASP A 371 -8.33 -1.15 -0.83
CA ASP A 371 -7.84 -0.19 -1.81
C ASP A 371 -8.63 -0.33 -3.12
N PRO A 372 -9.18 0.76 -3.69
CA PRO A 372 -9.95 0.69 -4.92
C PRO A 372 -9.04 0.32 -6.10
N ARG A 373 -9.60 -0.36 -7.10
CA ARG A 373 -8.91 -0.70 -8.34
C ARG A 373 -9.61 -0.07 -9.52
N VAL A 374 -8.85 0.59 -10.37
CA VAL A 374 -9.36 1.11 -11.64
C VAL A 374 -9.49 -0.04 -12.63
N ILE A 375 -10.68 -0.17 -13.22
CA ILE A 375 -11.00 -1.13 -14.29
C ILE A 375 -11.73 -0.41 -15.42
N LYS A 376 -11.81 -1.06 -16.58
CA LYS A 376 -12.74 -0.74 -17.65
C LYS A 376 -13.82 -1.80 -17.63
N VAL A 377 -15.08 -1.35 -17.66
CA VAL A 377 -16.24 -2.24 -17.73
C VAL A 377 -17.10 -1.86 -18.93
N ALA A 378 -17.65 -2.86 -19.59
CA ALA A 378 -18.65 -2.67 -20.64
C ALA A 378 -20.03 -2.54 -19.97
N THR A 379 -20.78 -1.50 -20.31
CA THR A 379 -22.18 -1.36 -19.90
C THR A 379 -23.05 -1.17 -21.13
N SER A 380 -24.38 -1.25 -20.97
CA SER A 380 -25.32 -0.94 -22.05
C SER A 380 -25.15 0.48 -22.63
N SER A 381 -24.55 1.39 -21.87
CA SER A 381 -24.21 2.76 -22.31
C SER A 381 -22.84 2.90 -22.99
N GLY A 382 -22.05 1.82 -23.04
CA GLY A 382 -20.68 1.79 -23.56
C GLY A 382 -19.65 1.42 -22.50
N THR A 383 -18.39 1.35 -22.93
CA THR A 383 -17.25 1.07 -22.06
C THR A 383 -16.87 2.31 -21.27
N VAL A 384 -16.80 2.18 -19.95
CA VAL A 384 -16.46 3.29 -19.04
C VAL A 384 -15.33 2.91 -18.09
N PRO A 385 -14.47 3.87 -17.68
CA PRO A 385 -13.59 3.66 -16.54
C PRO A 385 -14.44 3.55 -15.26
N ALA A 386 -14.14 2.55 -14.44
CA ALA A 386 -14.82 2.25 -13.21
C ALA A 386 -13.83 1.95 -12.09
N LEU A 387 -14.31 2.00 -10.86
CA LEU A 387 -13.61 1.52 -9.69
C LEU A 387 -14.30 0.27 -9.15
N ILE A 388 -13.52 -0.72 -8.78
CA ILE A 388 -13.97 -1.90 -8.05
C ILE A 388 -13.31 -1.95 -6.67
N PHE A 389 -14.10 -2.19 -5.62
CA PHE A 389 -13.62 -2.28 -4.24
C PHE A 389 -14.53 -3.14 -3.37
N GLY A 390 -13.95 -3.75 -2.33
CA GLY A 390 -14.68 -4.46 -1.28
C GLY A 390 -15.42 -3.50 -0.35
N GLY A 391 -16.41 -4.03 0.35
CA GLY A 391 -17.28 -3.26 1.24
C GLY A 391 -16.57 -2.69 2.46
N GLY A 392 -15.35 -3.13 2.75
CA GLY A 392 -14.53 -2.63 3.84
C GLY A 392 -14.51 -3.58 5.03
N PHE A 393 -14.19 -3.04 6.21
CA PHE A 393 -13.98 -3.77 7.46
C PHE A 393 -15.05 -3.44 8.49
N ASP A 394 -15.58 -4.45 9.17
CA ASP A 394 -16.44 -4.29 10.36
C ASP A 394 -15.59 -4.45 11.63
N THR A 395 -15.71 -3.49 12.54
CA THR A 395 -14.92 -3.45 13.79
C THR A 395 -15.34 -4.51 14.80
N ASN A 396 -16.45 -5.23 14.61
CA ASN A 396 -16.76 -6.40 15.42
C ASN A 396 -15.65 -7.48 15.35
N LYS A 397 -14.84 -7.48 14.29
CA LYS A 397 -13.66 -8.36 14.11
C LYS A 397 -12.45 -7.99 14.96
N ASP A 398 -12.46 -6.84 15.64
CA ASP A 398 -11.39 -6.42 16.56
C ASP A 398 -11.41 -7.18 17.90
N ALA A 399 -12.46 -7.96 18.17
CA ALA A 399 -12.55 -8.75 19.39
C ALA A 399 -11.55 -9.91 19.37
N ASP A 400 -10.87 -10.14 20.50
CA ASP A 400 -10.03 -11.32 20.72
C ASP A 400 -10.88 -12.58 20.96
N ALA A 401 -11.58 -13.00 19.92
CA ALA A 401 -12.44 -14.17 19.87
C ALA A 401 -12.54 -14.65 18.41
N MET A 402 -13.12 -15.84 18.20
CA MET A 402 -13.48 -16.29 16.86
C MET A 402 -14.42 -15.26 16.20
N GLY A 403 -14.12 -14.90 14.95
CA GLY A 403 -14.91 -13.94 14.20
C GLY A 403 -16.39 -14.32 14.12
N THR A 404 -17.27 -13.32 14.20
CA THR A 404 -18.72 -13.45 14.00
C THR A 404 -19.13 -12.87 12.65
N ASN A 405 -20.39 -13.06 12.22
CA ASN A 405 -20.89 -12.48 10.97
C ASN A 405 -21.00 -10.95 11.09
N ASP A 406 -20.80 -10.27 9.97
CA ASP A 406 -20.63 -8.82 9.95
C ASP A 406 -21.91 -8.05 9.61
N SER A 407 -22.04 -6.89 10.26
CA SER A 407 -23.18 -6.00 10.08
C SER A 407 -22.96 -5.03 8.91
N VAL A 408 -21.71 -4.73 8.57
CA VAL A 408 -21.28 -3.89 7.46
C VAL A 408 -20.05 -4.52 6.79
N GLY A 409 -19.55 -3.93 5.71
CA GLY A 409 -18.35 -4.41 5.00
C GLY A 409 -18.58 -5.59 4.05
N LYS A 410 -19.75 -6.24 4.10
CA LYS A 410 -20.10 -7.45 3.34
C LYS A 410 -20.64 -7.16 1.94
N GLY A 411 -19.77 -6.63 1.08
CA GLY A 411 -20.15 -6.34 -0.29
C GLY A 411 -18.97 -6.16 -1.23
N LEU A 412 -19.26 -6.13 -2.52
CA LEU A 412 -18.34 -5.75 -3.58
C LEU A 412 -19.03 -4.72 -4.46
N TYR A 413 -18.34 -3.64 -4.80
CA TYR A 413 -18.93 -2.50 -5.50
C TYR A 413 -18.15 -2.21 -6.77
N ILE A 414 -18.88 -1.90 -7.84
CA ILE A 414 -18.37 -1.33 -9.09
C ILE A 414 -19.06 0.02 -9.28
N VAL A 415 -18.28 1.10 -9.35
CA VAL A 415 -18.78 2.47 -9.53
C VAL A 415 -18.11 3.14 -10.72
N ASN A 416 -18.79 4.07 -11.37
CA ASN A 416 -18.19 4.88 -12.43
C ASN A 416 -17.08 5.76 -11.82
N ALA A 417 -15.89 5.73 -12.42
CA ALA A 417 -14.70 6.39 -11.84
C ALA A 417 -14.80 7.92 -11.86
N GLU A 418 -15.46 8.50 -12.86
CA GLU A 418 -15.61 9.95 -13.01
C GLU A 418 -16.68 10.52 -12.05
N THR A 419 -17.79 9.80 -11.89
CA THR A 419 -18.99 10.33 -11.21
C THR A 419 -19.25 9.73 -9.83
N GLY A 420 -18.62 8.60 -9.50
CA GLY A 420 -18.87 7.84 -8.28
C GLY A 420 -20.23 7.14 -8.24
N ALA A 421 -20.98 7.17 -9.34
CA ALA A 421 -22.29 6.52 -9.43
C ALA A 421 -22.15 5.00 -9.42
N LEU A 422 -23.06 4.32 -8.71
CA LEU A 422 -23.11 2.86 -8.68
C LEU A 422 -23.40 2.31 -10.09
N ILE A 423 -22.54 1.40 -10.57
CA ILE A 423 -22.78 0.57 -11.75
C ILE A 423 -23.40 -0.75 -11.30
N TRP A 424 -22.74 -1.45 -10.36
CA TRP A 424 -23.18 -2.75 -9.86
C TRP A 424 -22.64 -3.00 -8.45
N LYS A 425 -23.34 -3.82 -7.67
CA LYS A 425 -22.81 -4.34 -6.40
C LYS A 425 -23.28 -5.77 -6.14
N ALA A 426 -22.45 -6.54 -5.45
CA ALA A 426 -22.86 -7.74 -4.73
C ALA A 426 -22.96 -7.44 -3.23
N VAL A 427 -24.03 -7.93 -2.58
CA VAL A 427 -24.26 -7.76 -1.14
C VAL A 427 -24.80 -9.03 -0.50
N GLY A 428 -24.60 -9.18 0.81
CA GLY A 428 -25.15 -10.30 1.57
C GLY A 428 -26.67 -10.31 1.66
N GLY A 429 -27.26 -11.51 1.66
CA GLY A 429 -28.69 -11.74 1.92
C GLY A 429 -29.43 -12.50 0.80
N SER A 430 -30.76 -12.58 0.92
CA SER A 430 -31.64 -13.36 0.03
C SER A 430 -32.64 -12.47 -0.72
N GLY A 431 -32.16 -11.34 -1.26
CA GLY A 431 -33.00 -10.36 -1.97
C GLY A 431 -33.34 -10.80 -3.39
N ALA A 432 -34.10 -9.98 -4.11
CA ALA A 432 -34.27 -10.15 -5.55
C ALA A 432 -33.13 -9.42 -6.27
N ASP A 433 -32.44 -10.14 -7.15
CA ASP A 433 -31.39 -9.56 -7.97
C ASP A 433 -31.97 -8.56 -8.98
N SER A 434 -31.13 -7.62 -9.42
CA SER A 434 -31.45 -6.58 -10.39
C SER A 434 -30.20 -6.21 -11.19
N ALA A 435 -30.38 -5.37 -12.21
CA ALA A 435 -29.27 -4.90 -13.04
C ALA A 435 -28.14 -4.17 -12.26
N THR A 436 -28.38 -3.70 -11.04
CA THR A 436 -27.38 -2.99 -10.23
C THR A 436 -27.06 -3.66 -8.90
N VAL A 437 -27.78 -4.73 -8.54
CA VAL A 437 -27.65 -5.41 -7.24
C VAL A 437 -27.76 -6.91 -7.43
N PHE A 438 -26.72 -7.62 -7.02
CA PHE A 438 -26.68 -9.07 -6.87
C PHE A 438 -26.66 -9.43 -5.38
N THR A 439 -27.39 -10.47 -4.99
CA THR A 439 -27.46 -10.93 -3.60
C THR A 439 -26.91 -12.34 -3.44
N HIS A 440 -26.11 -12.55 -2.39
CA HIS A 440 -25.56 -13.86 -2.06
C HIS A 440 -25.75 -14.15 -0.57
N GLU A 441 -26.47 -15.21 -0.23
CA GLU A 441 -26.83 -15.53 1.17
C GLU A 441 -25.60 -15.78 2.06
N ASP A 442 -24.55 -16.25 1.40
CA ASP A 442 -23.32 -16.74 1.97
C ASP A 442 -22.23 -15.66 2.10
N LEU A 443 -22.52 -14.43 1.66
CA LEU A 443 -21.65 -13.25 1.80
C LEU A 443 -21.89 -12.60 3.17
N LEU A 444 -21.32 -13.22 4.20
CA LEU A 444 -21.58 -12.92 5.61
C LEU A 444 -20.48 -12.12 6.29
N ASP A 445 -19.31 -12.02 5.67
CA ASP A 445 -18.11 -11.42 6.22
C ASP A 445 -17.68 -10.19 5.43
N SER A 446 -17.05 -9.28 6.15
CA SER A 446 -16.52 -8.04 5.59
C SER A 446 -15.35 -8.33 4.64
N ILE A 447 -15.27 -7.55 3.56
CA ILE A 447 -14.26 -7.66 2.51
C ILE A 447 -13.30 -6.47 2.60
N PRO A 448 -12.25 -6.56 3.44
CA PRO A 448 -11.22 -5.53 3.57
C PRO A 448 -10.10 -5.68 2.55
N SER A 449 -9.96 -6.84 1.90
CA SER A 449 -8.89 -7.07 0.94
C SER A 449 -9.10 -6.27 -0.34
N ALA A 450 -8.01 -5.76 -0.91
CA ALA A 450 -8.04 -5.19 -2.25
C ALA A 450 -8.31 -6.30 -3.28
N ILE A 451 -8.94 -5.93 -4.39
CA ILE A 451 -9.43 -6.89 -5.39
C ILE A 451 -8.37 -7.13 -6.45
N SER A 452 -8.25 -8.36 -6.93
CA SER A 452 -7.51 -8.66 -8.16
C SER A 452 -8.46 -8.83 -9.32
N VAL A 453 -8.10 -8.23 -10.45
CA VAL A 453 -8.93 -8.13 -11.65
C VAL A 453 -8.10 -8.54 -12.85
N PHE A 454 -8.71 -9.22 -13.81
CA PHE A 454 -8.05 -9.49 -15.07
C PHE A 454 -9.06 -9.52 -16.24
N ASP A 455 -8.51 -9.30 -17.43
CA ASP A 455 -9.20 -9.38 -18.72
C ASP A 455 -8.91 -10.79 -19.28
N SER A 456 -9.92 -11.66 -19.29
CA SER A 456 -9.74 -13.09 -19.56
C SER A 456 -9.79 -13.46 -21.03
N ASP A 457 -10.40 -12.61 -21.85
CA ASP A 457 -10.51 -12.80 -23.30
C ASP A 457 -9.60 -11.86 -24.12
N GLY A 458 -8.90 -10.93 -23.44
CA GLY A 458 -7.93 -10.01 -24.04
C GLY A 458 -8.58 -8.88 -24.85
N ASN A 459 -9.84 -8.54 -24.57
CA ASN A 459 -10.58 -7.53 -25.34
C ASN A 459 -10.34 -6.08 -24.87
N GLY A 460 -9.57 -5.86 -23.81
CA GLY A 460 -9.26 -4.56 -23.22
C GLY A 460 -10.24 -4.09 -22.14
N VAL A 461 -11.19 -4.94 -21.74
CA VAL A 461 -12.18 -4.73 -20.67
C VAL A 461 -12.00 -5.84 -19.64
N GLN A 462 -11.95 -5.49 -18.35
CA GLN A 462 -11.87 -6.53 -17.32
C GLN A 462 -13.23 -7.20 -17.17
N ASP A 463 -13.24 -8.51 -17.01
CA ASP A 463 -14.45 -9.32 -16.91
C ASP A 463 -14.45 -10.30 -15.73
N ARG A 464 -13.31 -10.44 -15.04
CA ARG A 464 -13.20 -11.30 -13.86
C ARG A 464 -12.43 -10.64 -12.73
N ALA A 465 -12.83 -10.96 -11.50
CA ALA A 465 -12.11 -10.57 -10.30
C ALA A 465 -12.11 -11.63 -9.21
N TYR A 466 -11.12 -11.60 -8.32
CA TYR A 466 -11.03 -12.44 -7.13
C TYR A 466 -10.74 -11.63 -5.89
N VAL A 467 -11.33 -12.03 -4.75
CA VAL A 467 -11.20 -11.30 -3.49
C VAL A 467 -11.41 -12.23 -2.28
N GLY A 468 -10.62 -12.03 -1.23
CA GLY A 468 -10.78 -12.75 0.04
C GLY A 468 -11.55 -11.93 1.09
N ASP A 469 -12.28 -12.59 1.98
CA ASP A 469 -12.99 -11.95 3.09
C ASP A 469 -12.40 -12.28 4.48
N THR A 470 -12.93 -11.64 5.52
CA THR A 470 -12.54 -11.88 6.93
C THR A 470 -13.08 -13.19 7.51
N GLY A 471 -13.93 -13.92 6.80
CA GLY A 471 -14.39 -15.26 7.15
C GLY A 471 -13.50 -16.37 6.59
N GLY A 472 -12.52 -16.01 5.75
CA GLY A 472 -11.65 -16.95 5.05
C GLY A 472 -12.30 -17.55 3.82
N SER A 473 -13.31 -16.89 3.24
CA SER A 473 -13.84 -17.26 1.93
C SER A 473 -13.08 -16.52 0.84
N LEU A 474 -12.88 -17.20 -0.29
CA LEU A 474 -12.39 -16.63 -1.53
C LEU A 474 -13.54 -16.56 -2.52
N TRP A 475 -13.76 -15.38 -3.08
CA TRP A 475 -14.85 -15.07 -3.99
C TRP A 475 -14.29 -14.78 -5.38
N ARG A 476 -15.05 -15.19 -6.39
CA ARG A 476 -14.86 -14.81 -7.79
C ARG A 476 -16.06 -13.97 -8.24
N ALA A 477 -15.80 -12.81 -8.82
CA ALA A 477 -16.81 -12.01 -9.50
C ALA A 477 -16.62 -12.14 -11.01
N ASP A 478 -17.71 -12.43 -11.73
CA ASP A 478 -17.76 -12.42 -13.19
C ASP A 478 -18.67 -11.28 -13.63
N PHE A 479 -18.14 -10.38 -14.46
CA PHE A 479 -18.82 -9.17 -14.95
C PHE A 479 -18.56 -8.94 -16.45
N ASN A 480 -18.63 -10.04 -17.22
CA ASN A 480 -18.47 -10.00 -18.67
C ASN A 480 -19.71 -9.40 -19.37
N GLY A 481 -19.47 -8.72 -20.49
CA GLY A 481 -20.53 -8.23 -21.37
C GLY A 481 -21.24 -6.99 -20.86
N THR A 482 -22.15 -6.46 -21.69
CA THR A 482 -22.85 -5.20 -21.43
C THR A 482 -24.09 -5.33 -20.55
N ASP A 483 -24.58 -6.56 -20.35
CA ASP A 483 -25.78 -6.84 -19.57
C ASP A 483 -25.42 -7.12 -18.11
N THR A 484 -25.61 -6.12 -17.26
CA THR A 484 -25.23 -6.18 -15.85
C THR A 484 -26.14 -7.10 -15.01
N THR A 485 -27.23 -7.63 -15.58
CA THR A 485 -28.04 -8.66 -14.89
C THR A 485 -27.38 -10.03 -14.88
N GLU A 486 -26.42 -10.27 -15.79
CA GLU A 486 -25.67 -11.53 -15.86
C GLU A 486 -24.41 -11.49 -14.97
N TRP A 487 -24.11 -10.34 -14.37
CA TRP A 487 -22.95 -10.19 -13.49
C TRP A 487 -23.23 -10.86 -12.15
N GLN A 488 -22.27 -11.66 -11.68
CA GLN A 488 -22.45 -12.55 -10.54
C GLN A 488 -21.23 -12.56 -9.61
N LEU A 489 -21.46 -12.94 -8.36
CA LEU A 489 -20.43 -13.26 -7.38
C LEU A 489 -20.60 -14.72 -6.95
N THR A 490 -19.54 -15.52 -7.06
CA THR A 490 -19.52 -16.94 -6.72
C THR A 490 -18.50 -17.20 -5.63
N LYS A 491 -18.88 -18.01 -4.63
CA LYS A 491 -17.94 -18.48 -3.60
C LYS A 491 -17.04 -19.58 -4.20
N LEU A 492 -15.78 -19.24 -4.44
CA LEU A 492 -14.79 -20.17 -5.01
C LEU A 492 -14.32 -21.16 -3.95
N ALA A 493 -13.97 -20.67 -2.77
CA ALA A 493 -13.46 -21.51 -1.70
C ALA A 493 -13.89 -21.03 -0.30
N THR A 494 -14.07 -21.97 0.61
CA THR A 494 -14.27 -21.74 2.04
C THR A 494 -13.07 -22.30 2.81
N LEU A 495 -12.12 -21.41 3.12
CA LEU A 495 -10.82 -21.72 3.73
C LEU A 495 -10.69 -21.12 5.14
N GLY A 496 -11.80 -20.83 5.81
CA GLY A 496 -11.80 -20.28 7.15
C GLY A 496 -12.98 -20.76 7.99
N ARG A 497 -13.54 -19.86 8.79
CA ARG A 497 -14.48 -20.16 9.89
C ARG A 497 -15.81 -20.78 9.46
N HIS A 498 -16.12 -20.69 8.17
CA HIS A 498 -17.33 -21.26 7.57
C HIS A 498 -17.13 -22.66 6.99
N ALA A 499 -15.92 -23.24 7.05
CA ALA A 499 -15.68 -24.57 6.53
C ALA A 499 -16.50 -25.62 7.31
N PRO A 500 -16.99 -26.70 6.67
CA PRO A 500 -17.86 -27.71 7.30
C PRO A 500 -17.30 -28.39 8.56
N ALA A 501 -15.99 -28.29 8.81
CA ALA A 501 -15.29 -28.85 9.97
C ALA A 501 -14.65 -27.78 10.88
N ALA A 502 -14.95 -26.49 10.68
CA ALA A 502 -14.42 -25.43 11.51
C ALA A 502 -15.02 -25.48 12.92
N ASP A 503 -14.21 -25.77 13.93
CA ASP A 503 -14.67 -26.03 15.30
C ASP A 503 -14.09 -25.07 16.37
N GLY A 504 -13.29 -24.09 15.94
CA GLY A 504 -12.78 -23.06 16.83
C GLY A 504 -11.96 -22.00 16.12
N LYS A 505 -11.24 -21.20 16.91
CA LYS A 505 -10.38 -20.12 16.40
C LYS A 505 -9.29 -20.65 15.45
N ALA A 506 -8.97 -21.95 15.51
CA ALA A 506 -7.95 -22.58 14.65
C ALA A 506 -8.26 -22.40 13.17
N ASP A 507 -9.55 -22.34 12.86
CA ASP A 507 -10.09 -22.14 11.52
C ASP A 507 -10.48 -20.69 11.23
N ASP A 508 -10.30 -19.74 12.15
CA ASP A 508 -10.59 -18.31 11.94
C ASP A 508 -9.52 -17.62 11.08
N ARG A 509 -9.29 -18.19 9.89
CA ARG A 509 -8.38 -17.69 8.87
C ARG A 509 -9.03 -16.49 8.19
N ARG A 510 -8.32 -15.37 8.13
CA ARG A 510 -8.81 -14.11 7.54
C ARG A 510 -7.95 -13.68 6.37
N PHE A 511 -8.56 -13.07 5.36
CA PHE A 511 -7.86 -12.51 4.21
C PHE A 511 -7.94 -10.98 4.19
N PHE A 512 -6.80 -10.33 4.42
CA PHE A 512 -6.67 -8.86 4.37
C PHE A 512 -5.96 -8.35 3.11
N HIS A 513 -5.29 -9.24 2.39
CA HIS A 513 -4.44 -8.90 1.26
C HIS A 513 -5.03 -9.43 -0.05
N ARG A 514 -4.74 -8.70 -1.12
CA ARG A 514 -5.21 -9.01 -2.46
C ARG A 514 -4.66 -10.36 -2.93
N PRO A 515 -5.47 -11.23 -3.58
CA PRO A 515 -4.98 -12.44 -4.24
C PRO A 515 -4.05 -12.11 -5.41
N ASP A 516 -3.06 -12.94 -5.72
CA ASP A 516 -2.32 -12.87 -7.00
C ASP A 516 -2.93 -13.84 -8.00
N ILE A 517 -3.01 -13.47 -9.29
CA ILE A 517 -3.68 -14.26 -10.33
C ILE A 517 -2.76 -14.46 -11.53
N ILE A 518 -2.62 -15.70 -11.97
CA ILE A 518 -1.78 -16.07 -13.12
C ILE A 518 -2.51 -17.13 -13.94
N GLN A 519 -2.73 -16.85 -15.23
CA GLN A 519 -3.18 -17.89 -16.15
C GLN A 519 -2.03 -18.85 -16.45
N SER A 520 -2.28 -20.15 -16.29
CA SER A 520 -1.28 -21.19 -16.46
C SER A 520 -1.89 -22.43 -17.14
N LEU A 521 -1.04 -23.41 -17.41
CA LEU A 521 -1.40 -24.67 -18.04
C LEU A 521 -0.72 -25.81 -17.28
N ASP A 522 -1.47 -26.87 -17.01
CA ASP A 522 -0.94 -28.17 -16.58
C ASP A 522 -1.41 -29.29 -17.51
N ASP A 523 -1.10 -30.54 -17.17
CA ASP A 523 -1.47 -31.71 -17.98
C ASP A 523 -2.99 -31.90 -18.08
N GLU A 524 -3.77 -31.32 -17.16
CA GLU A 524 -5.24 -31.38 -17.13
C GLU A 524 -5.90 -30.22 -17.91
N GLY A 525 -5.13 -29.20 -18.30
CA GLY A 525 -5.60 -28.09 -19.12
C GLY A 525 -5.29 -26.71 -18.53
N PRO A 526 -5.91 -25.65 -19.08
CA PRO A 526 -5.70 -24.29 -18.60
C PRO A 526 -6.36 -24.07 -17.24
N PHE A 527 -5.78 -23.20 -16.43
CA PHE A 527 -6.34 -22.78 -15.15
C PHE A 527 -5.87 -21.38 -14.77
N ASP A 528 -6.70 -20.67 -14.01
CA ASP A 528 -6.31 -19.46 -13.30
C ASP A 528 -5.77 -19.88 -11.93
N ALA A 529 -4.48 -19.64 -11.71
CA ALA A 529 -3.83 -19.83 -10.42
C ALA A 529 -4.15 -18.64 -9.53
N VAL A 530 -4.91 -18.85 -8.45
CA VAL A 530 -5.27 -17.84 -7.47
C VAL A 530 -4.48 -18.06 -6.19
N ILE A 531 -3.51 -17.19 -5.93
CA ILE A 531 -2.61 -17.28 -4.77
C ILE A 531 -3.07 -16.32 -3.69
N ILE A 532 -3.25 -16.80 -2.46
CA ILE A 532 -3.64 -15.97 -1.32
C ILE A 532 -3.09 -16.55 -0.01
N GLY A 533 -2.70 -15.69 0.92
CA GLY A 533 -2.23 -16.10 2.25
C GLY A 533 -3.14 -15.57 3.35
N SER A 534 -3.35 -16.38 4.39
CA SER A 534 -4.15 -15.99 5.55
C SER A 534 -3.32 -15.33 6.64
N GLY A 535 -3.95 -14.42 7.38
CA GLY A 535 -3.36 -13.76 8.53
C GLY A 535 -4.23 -12.61 9.02
N ASP A 536 -4.42 -12.52 10.33
CA ASP A 536 -5.09 -11.37 10.93
C ASP A 536 -4.12 -10.18 11.01
N ARG A 537 -4.35 -9.17 10.17
CA ARG A 537 -3.51 -7.95 10.10
C ARG A 537 -3.75 -7.01 11.29
N GLU A 538 -4.93 -7.09 11.92
CA GLU A 538 -5.34 -6.24 13.03
C GLU A 538 -4.94 -6.81 14.39
N ASP A 539 -4.61 -8.10 14.44
CA ASP A 539 -3.93 -8.75 15.56
C ASP A 539 -2.62 -9.45 15.13
N PRO A 540 -1.60 -8.68 14.69
CA PRO A 540 -0.36 -9.25 14.19
C PRO A 540 0.44 -9.97 15.28
N LEU A 541 0.28 -9.58 16.55
CA LEU A 541 1.02 -10.12 17.69
C LEU A 541 0.46 -11.44 18.23
N ASP A 542 -0.69 -11.92 17.74
CA ASP A 542 -1.23 -13.22 18.15
C ASP A 542 -0.24 -14.36 17.89
N LYS A 543 0.11 -15.11 18.94
CA LYS A 543 1.20 -16.12 18.93
C LYS A 543 0.72 -17.54 18.60
N GLY A 544 -0.34 -17.69 17.82
CA GLY A 544 -0.68 -18.97 17.19
C GLY A 544 -1.06 -20.09 18.14
N GLY A 545 -1.55 -19.76 19.34
CA GLY A 545 -2.31 -20.70 20.17
C GLY A 545 -3.78 -20.82 19.75
N VAL A 546 -4.18 -20.09 18.71
CA VAL A 546 -5.59 -19.86 18.40
C VAL A 546 -5.92 -19.96 16.91
N THR A 547 -5.16 -19.47 15.91
CA THR A 547 -5.45 -19.65 14.46
C THR A 547 -4.32 -20.36 13.69
N ALA A 548 -4.65 -21.29 12.77
CA ALA A 548 -3.68 -21.94 11.88
C ALA A 548 -3.65 -21.24 10.51
N ASN A 549 -2.56 -20.52 10.21
CA ASN A 549 -2.42 -19.78 8.95
C ASN A 549 -1.74 -20.58 7.84
N TRP A 550 -2.08 -20.23 6.60
CA TRP A 550 -1.66 -20.95 5.40
C TRP A 550 -1.42 -19.97 4.24
N ALA A 551 -0.58 -20.38 3.31
CA ALA A 551 -0.52 -19.85 1.96
C ALA A 551 -1.18 -20.86 1.00
N PHE A 552 -1.99 -20.37 0.07
CA PHE A 552 -2.77 -21.18 -0.87
C PHE A 552 -2.43 -20.81 -2.30
N MET A 553 -2.47 -21.81 -3.19
CA MET A 553 -2.67 -21.62 -4.63
C MET A 553 -3.83 -22.51 -5.04
N ILE A 554 -4.87 -21.90 -5.59
CA ILE A 554 -6.09 -22.57 -6.02
C ILE A 554 -6.11 -22.54 -7.55
N LYS A 555 -6.45 -23.68 -8.16
CA LYS A 555 -6.64 -23.76 -9.61
C LYS A 555 -8.13 -23.61 -9.92
N ASP A 556 -8.52 -22.47 -10.49
CA ASP A 556 -9.84 -22.30 -11.07
C ASP A 556 -9.78 -22.67 -12.55
N ARG A 557 -10.37 -23.80 -12.93
CA ARG A 557 -10.26 -24.36 -14.29
C ARG A 557 -11.27 -23.78 -15.26
N ASN A 558 -12.23 -23.00 -14.78
CA ASN A 558 -13.21 -22.32 -15.61
C ASN A 558 -12.65 -20.97 -16.09
N VAL A 559 -11.67 -21.04 -16.99
CA VAL A 559 -10.87 -19.89 -17.43
C VAL A 559 -11.59 -18.98 -18.43
N ASP A 560 -12.52 -19.52 -19.23
CA ASP A 560 -13.19 -18.76 -20.28
C ASP A 560 -14.15 -17.72 -19.71
N ALA A 561 -14.24 -16.55 -20.35
CA ALA A 561 -15.17 -15.51 -19.94
C ALA A 561 -16.61 -16.06 -19.84
N GLY A 562 -17.24 -15.90 -18.67
CA GLY A 562 -18.61 -16.37 -18.42
C GLY A 562 -18.76 -17.90 -18.21
N SER A 563 -17.68 -18.68 -18.12
CA SER A 563 -17.79 -20.14 -17.90
C SER A 563 -18.17 -20.55 -16.46
N GLY A 564 -18.46 -19.59 -15.57
CA GLY A 564 -18.65 -19.83 -14.14
C GLY A 564 -17.35 -20.18 -13.42
N ALA A 565 -17.41 -20.64 -12.17
CA ALA A 565 -16.24 -20.88 -11.31
C ALA A 565 -16.20 -22.32 -10.78
N ASP A 566 -15.00 -22.82 -10.46
CA ASP A 566 -14.86 -24.04 -9.64
C ASP A 566 -15.25 -23.72 -8.18
N SER A 567 -16.53 -23.84 -7.86
CA SER A 567 -17.09 -23.34 -6.60
C SER A 567 -16.95 -24.30 -5.41
N ASP A 568 -17.13 -23.73 -4.21
CA ASP A 568 -17.28 -24.44 -2.93
C ASP A 568 -16.10 -25.34 -2.52
N LEU A 569 -14.89 -25.00 -2.95
CA LEU A 569 -13.66 -25.69 -2.55
C LEU A 569 -13.40 -25.53 -1.05
N VAL A 570 -12.91 -26.57 -0.40
CA VAL A 570 -12.47 -26.52 1.01
C VAL A 570 -10.99 -26.88 1.15
N LEU A 571 -10.41 -26.64 2.33
CA LEU A 571 -9.00 -26.94 2.59
C LEU A 571 -8.59 -28.38 2.20
N ALA A 572 -9.47 -29.36 2.45
CA ALA A 572 -9.21 -30.77 2.16
C ALA A 572 -9.17 -31.11 0.66
N ASP A 573 -9.67 -30.22 -0.21
CA ASP A 573 -9.57 -30.38 -1.66
C ASP A 573 -8.19 -29.96 -2.21
N LEU A 574 -7.39 -29.25 -1.40
CA LEU A 574 -6.05 -28.77 -1.78
C LEU A 574 -4.97 -29.72 -1.28
N GLY A 575 -3.92 -29.93 -2.07
CA GLY A 575 -2.78 -30.72 -1.66
C GLY A 575 -1.97 -30.03 -0.55
N ASP A 576 -1.88 -30.66 0.63
CA ASP A 576 -0.99 -30.18 1.69
C ASP A 576 0.48 -30.45 1.32
N VAL A 577 1.21 -29.38 1.01
CA VAL A 577 2.63 -29.40 0.59
C VAL A 577 3.58 -29.00 1.72
N THR A 578 3.09 -28.90 2.96
CA THR A 578 3.89 -28.44 4.11
C THR A 578 5.12 -29.31 4.35
N ASN A 579 4.97 -30.63 4.18
CA ASN A 579 5.99 -31.63 4.51
C ASN A 579 6.41 -32.50 3.31
N THR A 580 6.05 -32.09 2.09
CA THR A 580 6.33 -32.82 0.83
C THR A 580 6.56 -31.80 -0.29
N CYS A 581 7.11 -32.24 -1.43
CA CYS A 581 7.38 -31.37 -2.58
C CYS A 581 8.36 -30.23 -2.20
N LEU A 582 9.38 -30.53 -1.39
CA LEU A 582 10.23 -29.51 -0.76
C LEU A 582 11.18 -28.89 -1.78
N THR A 583 11.82 -29.73 -2.60
CA THR A 583 12.85 -29.32 -3.55
C THR A 583 12.47 -29.63 -4.99
N LEU A 584 13.03 -28.88 -5.94
CA LEU A 584 12.79 -29.10 -7.37
C LEU A 584 13.30 -30.49 -7.80
N GLY A 585 12.40 -31.32 -8.32
CA GLY A 585 12.71 -32.66 -8.82
C GLY A 585 12.53 -33.79 -7.80
N GLU A 586 12.11 -33.48 -6.58
CA GLU A 586 11.59 -34.47 -5.64
C GLU A 586 10.24 -35.03 -6.14
N THR A 587 9.90 -36.27 -5.78
CA THR A 587 8.57 -36.82 -6.08
C THR A 587 7.53 -36.22 -5.15
N CYS A 588 6.69 -35.33 -5.69
CA CYS A 588 5.59 -34.73 -4.94
C CYS A 588 4.46 -35.76 -4.72
N SER A 589 4.09 -35.99 -3.46
CA SER A 589 3.06 -36.99 -3.08
C SER A 589 1.68 -36.40 -2.85
N ALA A 590 1.54 -35.07 -2.85
CA ALA A 590 0.28 -34.37 -2.67
C ALA A 590 -0.56 -34.39 -3.96
N ASP A 591 -1.89 -34.44 -3.83
CA ASP A 591 -2.79 -34.22 -4.97
C ASP A 591 -2.87 -32.72 -5.27
N LEU A 592 -2.34 -32.32 -6.42
CA LEU A 592 -2.26 -30.92 -6.85
C LEU A 592 -3.31 -30.56 -7.90
N ASN A 593 -4.31 -31.42 -8.14
CA ASN A 593 -5.31 -31.21 -9.20
C ASN A 593 -6.13 -29.94 -9.02
N ARG A 594 -6.41 -29.55 -7.77
CA ARG A 594 -7.15 -28.33 -7.41
C ARG A 594 -6.26 -27.23 -6.81
N GLY A 595 -4.97 -27.51 -6.70
CA GLY A 595 -3.97 -26.59 -6.15
C GLY A 595 -3.28 -27.12 -4.89
N TRP A 596 -2.62 -26.23 -4.16
CA TRP A 596 -1.86 -26.57 -2.96
C TRP A 596 -2.11 -25.63 -1.79
N ALA A 597 -1.89 -26.15 -0.58
CA ALA A 597 -1.91 -25.42 0.67
C ALA A 597 -0.59 -25.66 1.43
N LEU A 598 0.08 -24.56 1.81
CA LEU A 598 1.33 -24.56 2.56
C LEU A 598 1.08 -23.96 3.94
N ARG A 599 1.22 -24.75 5.00
CA ARG A 599 1.01 -24.30 6.37
C ARG A 599 2.15 -23.40 6.84
N LEU A 600 1.78 -22.32 7.53
CA LEU A 600 2.73 -21.47 8.26
C LEU A 600 2.91 -22.08 9.67
N ASP A 601 3.82 -23.05 9.77
CA ASP A 601 3.97 -23.91 10.95
C ASP A 601 4.54 -23.20 12.19
N THR A 602 5.19 -22.05 12.03
CA THR A 602 5.71 -21.31 13.17
C THR A 602 4.57 -20.65 13.93
N ALA A 603 4.55 -20.78 15.26
CA ALA A 603 3.46 -20.25 16.08
C ALA A 603 3.29 -18.73 15.87
N GLY A 604 2.11 -18.33 15.42
CA GLY A 604 1.77 -16.93 15.18
C GLY A 604 2.21 -16.39 13.83
N GLU A 605 2.84 -17.21 12.98
CA GLU A 605 3.23 -16.82 11.63
C GLU A 605 2.00 -16.51 10.76
N LYS A 606 2.06 -15.38 10.03
CA LYS A 606 0.94 -14.83 9.26
C LYS A 606 1.41 -14.31 7.91
N SER A 607 0.61 -14.47 6.87
CA SER A 607 0.82 -13.78 5.59
C SER A 607 0.15 -12.41 5.63
N LEU A 608 0.95 -11.35 5.77
CA LEU A 608 0.48 -9.96 5.95
C LEU A 608 0.85 -9.04 4.77
N ALA A 609 1.00 -9.63 3.59
CA ALA A 609 1.27 -8.93 2.34
C ALA A 609 0.68 -9.70 1.14
N THR A 610 0.52 -9.02 0.01
CA THR A 610 0.11 -9.65 -1.25
C THR A 610 1.29 -10.41 -1.86
N ALA A 611 1.04 -11.60 -2.38
CA ALA A 611 2.01 -12.38 -3.13
C ALA A 611 2.29 -11.75 -4.51
N THR A 612 3.43 -12.04 -5.10
CA THR A 612 3.80 -11.61 -6.45
C THR A 612 4.48 -12.76 -7.18
N THR A 613 3.91 -13.12 -8.33
CA THR A 613 4.43 -14.23 -9.14
C THR A 613 5.21 -13.72 -10.34
N ILE A 614 6.46 -14.18 -10.46
CA ILE A 614 7.34 -13.84 -11.59
C ILE A 614 7.99 -15.13 -12.09
N SER A 615 7.84 -15.44 -13.38
CA SER A 615 8.45 -16.62 -14.02
C SER A 615 8.16 -17.94 -13.26
N ASN A 616 6.87 -18.19 -12.98
CA ASN A 616 6.38 -19.37 -12.24
C ASN A 616 6.95 -19.52 -10.82
N THR A 617 7.47 -18.43 -10.25
CA THR A 617 7.93 -18.36 -8.86
C THR A 617 7.04 -17.38 -8.12
N VAL A 618 6.36 -17.88 -7.09
CA VAL A 618 5.51 -17.11 -6.18
C VAL A 618 6.39 -16.58 -5.05
N TYR A 619 6.51 -15.25 -4.98
CA TYR A 619 7.15 -14.57 -3.87
C TYR A 619 6.09 -14.05 -2.90
N PHE A 620 6.18 -14.41 -1.62
CA PHE A 620 5.30 -13.87 -0.59
C PHE A 620 6.04 -13.74 0.73
N THR A 621 5.56 -12.88 1.62
CA THR A 621 6.23 -12.58 2.88
C THR A 621 5.34 -12.92 4.07
N THR A 622 5.96 -13.39 5.15
CA THR A 622 5.26 -13.73 6.40
C THR A 622 5.86 -12.98 7.58
N TYR A 623 5.01 -12.64 8.55
CA TYR A 623 5.40 -12.04 9.82
C TYR A 623 5.41 -13.09 10.92
N LEU A 624 6.46 -13.07 11.73
CA LEU A 624 6.62 -13.87 12.94
C LEU A 624 6.65 -12.94 14.16
N PRO A 625 5.68 -13.05 15.09
CA PRO A 625 5.66 -12.19 16.27
C PRO A 625 6.87 -12.47 17.17
N GLY A 626 7.46 -11.41 17.72
CA GLY A 626 8.64 -11.52 18.57
C GLY A 626 8.38 -12.26 19.89
N GLU A 627 9.36 -13.04 20.37
CA GLU A 627 9.25 -13.69 21.67
C GLU A 627 9.33 -12.70 22.84
N ALA A 628 8.63 -12.98 23.95
CA ALA A 628 8.73 -12.13 25.15
C ALA A 628 10.16 -12.23 25.71
N SER A 629 10.78 -11.09 26.05
CA SER A 629 12.16 -11.06 26.52
C SER A 629 12.33 -11.79 27.86
N SER A 630 13.36 -12.62 27.99
CA SER A 630 14.05 -12.83 29.26
C SER A 630 14.69 -11.51 29.70
N GLU A 631 14.70 -11.24 31.02
CA GLU A 631 15.27 -10.04 31.66
C GLU A 631 16.57 -9.54 30.97
N GLY A 632 16.58 -8.30 30.44
CA GLY A 632 17.82 -7.63 30.01
C GLY A 632 17.75 -6.74 28.76
N THR A 633 16.72 -6.83 27.92
CA THR A 633 16.52 -5.91 26.77
C THR A 633 15.33 -4.99 27.04
N CYS A 634 15.59 -3.71 27.29
CA CYS A 634 14.56 -2.68 27.39
C CYS A 634 14.14 -2.21 25.99
N GLY A 635 13.20 -2.94 25.38
CA GLY A 635 12.54 -2.53 24.12
C GLY A 635 11.51 -3.57 23.67
N PRO A 636 10.38 -3.16 23.06
CA PRO A 636 9.48 -4.10 22.40
C PRO A 636 10.22 -4.78 21.24
N ARG A 637 10.07 -6.10 21.08
CA ARG A 637 10.62 -6.83 19.92
C ARG A 637 9.66 -6.70 18.75
N GLU A 638 10.12 -6.19 17.62
CA GLU A 638 9.31 -5.91 16.43
C GLU A 638 8.82 -7.19 15.73
N GLY A 639 9.46 -8.34 16.00
CA GLY A 639 9.22 -9.61 15.29
C GLY A 639 10.06 -9.72 14.03
N THR A 640 10.04 -10.87 13.38
CA THR A 640 10.90 -11.16 12.22
C THR A 640 10.03 -11.43 10.99
N GLY A 641 10.55 -11.09 9.81
CA GLY A 641 9.90 -11.42 8.54
C GLY A 641 10.60 -12.56 7.80
N ARG A 642 9.85 -13.33 7.02
CA ARG A 642 10.39 -14.28 6.04
C ARG A 642 9.96 -13.90 4.63
N LEU A 643 10.82 -14.19 3.66
CA LEU A 643 10.52 -14.14 2.23
C LEU A 643 10.54 -15.55 1.66
N TYR A 644 9.39 -16.02 1.18
CA TYR A 644 9.25 -17.28 0.47
C TYR A 644 9.46 -17.09 -1.04
N ALA A 645 10.05 -18.08 -1.70
CA ALA A 645 10.13 -18.17 -3.15
C ALA A 645 9.85 -19.61 -3.61
N VAL A 646 8.58 -19.87 -3.95
CA VAL A 646 8.09 -21.23 -4.22
C VAL A 646 7.55 -21.36 -5.63
N SER A 647 7.54 -22.59 -6.14
CA SER A 647 6.96 -22.94 -7.45
C SER A 647 5.46 -22.72 -7.43
N ILE A 648 4.91 -22.12 -8.49
CA ILE A 648 3.45 -22.00 -8.63
C ILE A 648 2.75 -23.36 -8.70
N PHE A 649 3.43 -24.42 -9.14
CA PHE A 649 2.80 -25.72 -9.40
C PHE A 649 2.67 -26.60 -8.17
N ASP A 650 3.70 -26.65 -7.33
CA ASP A 650 3.86 -27.63 -6.24
C ASP A 650 4.46 -27.04 -4.96
N ALA A 651 4.64 -25.72 -4.92
CA ALA A 651 5.33 -24.99 -3.85
C ALA A 651 6.77 -25.46 -3.54
N SER A 652 7.42 -26.20 -4.44
CA SER A 652 8.84 -26.54 -4.29
C SER A 652 9.73 -25.30 -4.26
N ALA A 653 10.83 -25.37 -3.52
CA ALA A 653 11.78 -24.26 -3.40
C ALA A 653 12.36 -23.92 -4.78
N ARG A 654 12.10 -22.69 -5.27
CA ARG A 654 12.67 -22.21 -6.56
C ARG A 654 14.06 -21.62 -6.40
N ARG A 655 14.44 -21.34 -5.15
CA ARG A 655 15.76 -20.89 -4.74
C ARG A 655 16.19 -21.75 -3.57
N ASN A 656 17.47 -22.10 -3.53
CA ASN A 656 18.04 -22.72 -2.34
C ASN A 656 18.59 -21.58 -1.46
N TYR A 657 17.77 -21.13 -0.52
CA TYR A 657 18.17 -20.09 0.44
C TYR A 657 18.96 -20.65 1.64
N ASP A 658 18.94 -21.97 1.87
CA ASP A 658 19.64 -22.64 2.97
C ASP A 658 20.24 -23.97 2.50
N VAL A 659 21.58 -24.06 2.50
CA VAL A 659 22.33 -25.24 2.04
C VAL A 659 22.25 -26.45 2.99
N THR A 660 21.50 -26.37 4.10
CA THR A 660 21.56 -27.35 5.19
C THR A 660 20.28 -28.18 5.43
N THR A 661 19.07 -27.67 5.12
CA THR A 661 17.80 -28.39 5.37
C THR A 661 16.72 -28.12 4.30
N GLU A 662 16.02 -29.16 3.84
CA GLU A 662 15.09 -29.10 2.68
C GLU A 662 13.86 -28.19 2.87
N ARG A 663 13.29 -28.08 4.09
CA ARG A 663 12.11 -27.22 4.33
C ARG A 663 12.46 -25.74 4.33
N ASN A 664 13.62 -25.39 4.90
CA ASN A 664 14.06 -24.01 4.98
C ASN A 664 14.59 -23.51 3.63
N GLU A 665 14.73 -24.37 2.62
CA GLU A 665 15.06 -23.91 1.26
C GLU A 665 13.99 -22.98 0.68
N ARG A 666 12.72 -23.13 1.07
CA ARG A 666 11.60 -22.34 0.51
C ARG A 666 11.64 -20.86 0.89
N TYR A 667 12.36 -20.48 1.94
CA TYR A 667 12.35 -19.11 2.45
C TYR A 667 13.72 -18.64 2.96
N THR A 668 13.89 -17.33 3.05
CA THR A 668 14.97 -16.68 3.81
C THR A 668 14.36 -15.78 4.88
N GLU A 669 15.05 -15.63 6.00
CA GLU A 669 14.72 -14.55 6.95
C GLU A 669 15.14 -13.20 6.36
N LEU A 670 14.33 -12.18 6.61
CA LEU A 670 14.59 -10.80 6.19
C LEU A 670 15.49 -10.13 7.23
N ASP A 671 16.41 -9.27 6.77
CA ASP A 671 17.30 -8.55 7.68
C ASP A 671 16.53 -7.47 8.48
N SER A 672 15.45 -6.95 7.91
CA SER A 672 14.55 -6.00 8.56
C SER A 672 13.57 -6.70 9.50
N GLU A 673 13.48 -6.21 10.73
CA GLU A 673 12.44 -6.64 11.69
C GLU A 673 11.08 -5.94 11.39
N GLY A 674 10.02 -6.43 12.04
CA GLY A 674 8.65 -5.90 11.88
C GLY A 674 7.83 -6.63 10.82
N ILE A 675 6.65 -6.07 10.52
CA ILE A 675 5.74 -6.64 9.51
C ILE A 675 6.33 -6.36 8.11
N PRO A 676 6.72 -7.39 7.34
CA PRO A 676 7.31 -7.16 6.03
C PRO A 676 6.26 -6.69 5.02
N ALA A 677 6.68 -5.78 4.16
CA ALA A 677 5.91 -5.37 3.00
C ALA A 677 5.79 -6.48 1.94
N GLU A 678 4.99 -6.22 0.90
CA GLU A 678 5.00 -7.04 -0.32
C GLU A 678 6.31 -6.82 -1.11
N VAL A 679 6.65 -7.80 -1.94
CA VAL A 679 7.78 -7.69 -2.88
C VAL A 679 7.40 -6.77 -4.03
N VAL A 680 8.30 -5.88 -4.43
CA VAL A 680 8.08 -5.01 -5.60
C VAL A 680 8.84 -5.57 -6.80
N SER A 681 8.14 -5.83 -7.90
CA SER A 681 8.78 -6.22 -9.15
C SER A 681 9.62 -5.07 -9.70
N LEU A 682 10.88 -5.34 -10.04
CA LEU A 682 11.79 -4.44 -10.74
C LEU A 682 12.13 -5.05 -12.12
N PRO A 683 11.32 -4.75 -13.15
CA PRO A 683 11.57 -5.23 -14.50
C PRO A 683 12.98 -4.88 -15.00
N PRO A 684 13.62 -5.75 -15.82
CA PRO A 684 13.04 -6.93 -16.43
C PRO A 684 13.14 -8.22 -15.59
N ASN A 685 14.02 -8.30 -14.59
CA ASN A 685 14.35 -9.57 -13.93
C ASN A 685 14.85 -9.43 -12.49
N SER A 686 14.44 -8.39 -11.78
CA SER A 686 14.78 -8.20 -10.38
C SER A 686 13.53 -7.96 -9.53
N ILE A 687 13.69 -8.08 -8.22
CA ILE A 687 12.70 -7.69 -7.23
C ILE A 687 13.36 -6.80 -6.18
N LEU A 688 12.61 -5.86 -5.62
CA LEU A 688 12.95 -5.19 -4.38
C LEU A 688 12.30 -5.95 -3.24
N ARG A 689 13.14 -6.49 -2.37
CA ARG A 689 12.71 -7.17 -1.14
C ARG A 689 12.25 -6.16 -0.09
N PRO A 690 11.47 -6.60 0.92
CA PRO A 690 11.04 -5.72 2.02
C PRO A 690 12.18 -5.15 2.86
N ASP A 691 13.32 -5.85 2.93
CA ASP A 691 14.56 -5.39 3.57
C ASP A 691 15.39 -4.45 2.66
N LEU A 692 14.74 -3.88 1.64
CA LEU A 692 15.28 -2.90 0.70
C LEU A 692 16.49 -3.39 -0.12
N LYS A 693 16.71 -4.70 -0.17
CA LYS A 693 17.72 -5.33 -1.02
C LYS A 693 17.13 -5.67 -2.39
N VAL A 694 17.92 -5.47 -3.44
CA VAL A 694 17.53 -5.87 -4.80
C VAL A 694 18.01 -7.30 -5.03
N GLU A 695 17.10 -8.16 -5.47
CA GLU A 695 17.41 -9.56 -5.76
C GLU A 695 17.06 -9.86 -7.22
N LYS A 696 18.04 -10.34 -7.99
CA LYS A 696 17.80 -10.81 -9.36
C LYS A 696 16.98 -12.09 -9.31
N THR A 697 15.86 -12.15 -10.01
CA THR A 697 14.94 -13.30 -10.04
C THR A 697 15.45 -14.45 -10.90
N GLY A 698 16.44 -14.22 -11.77
CA GLY A 698 16.92 -15.21 -12.74
C GLY A 698 15.94 -15.44 -13.91
N ALA A 699 14.86 -14.65 -13.97
CA ALA A 699 13.91 -14.67 -15.07
C ALA A 699 14.61 -14.31 -16.40
N PRO A 700 14.31 -15.05 -17.49
CA PRO A 700 14.81 -14.69 -18.80
C PRO A 700 14.21 -13.35 -19.23
N ILE A 701 15.05 -12.44 -19.72
CA ILE A 701 14.59 -11.18 -20.31
C ILE A 701 13.88 -11.50 -21.62
N ARG A 702 12.57 -11.27 -21.69
CA ARG A 702 11.79 -11.40 -22.91
C ARG A 702 11.46 -10.00 -23.42
N PHE A 703 11.83 -9.70 -24.66
CA PHE A 703 11.42 -8.48 -25.35
C PHE A 703 10.25 -8.83 -26.28
N GLU A 704 9.19 -8.03 -26.30
CA GLU A 704 8.24 -8.06 -27.40
C GLU A 704 8.93 -7.55 -28.66
N THR A 705 9.23 -8.45 -29.59
CA THR A 705 9.65 -8.10 -30.94
C THR A 705 8.42 -8.09 -31.85
N TYR A 706 7.99 -6.90 -32.26
CA TYR A 706 6.99 -6.75 -33.31
C TYR A 706 7.67 -6.89 -34.68
N TRP A 707 7.12 -7.73 -35.55
CA TRP A 707 7.46 -7.76 -36.98
C TRP A 707 6.20 -7.43 -37.77
N TYR A 708 6.28 -6.41 -38.63
CA TYR A 708 5.30 -6.17 -39.68
C TYR A 708 5.92 -6.65 -40.99
N GLN A 709 5.25 -7.58 -41.67
CA GLN A 709 5.60 -8.00 -43.01
C GLN A 709 5.04 -6.95 -43.99
N ALA A 710 5.91 -6.12 -44.55
CA ALA A 710 5.58 -5.35 -45.74
C ALA A 710 5.54 -6.32 -46.93
N GLU A 711 4.35 -6.62 -47.46
CA GLU A 711 4.27 -7.18 -48.81
C GLU A 711 4.64 -6.08 -49.80
N ASP A 712 5.75 -6.25 -50.51
CA ASP A 712 6.12 -5.40 -51.64
C ASP A 712 5.01 -5.49 -52.70
N GLY A 713 4.40 -4.34 -52.99
CA GLY A 713 3.36 -4.19 -53.99
C GLY A 713 3.88 -4.27 -55.41
N ASP A 714 4.31 -5.46 -55.83
CA ASP A 714 4.49 -5.84 -57.23
C ASP A 714 3.94 -7.27 -57.47
N LEU A 715 2.62 -7.36 -57.62
CA LEU A 715 1.92 -8.43 -58.35
C LEU A 715 0.80 -7.85 -59.22
#